data_AF-A0A1S9DDN5-F1
#
_entry.id   AF-A0A1S9DDN5-F1
#
_cell.length_a   1.000
_cell.length_b   1.000
_cell.length_c   1.000
_cell.angle_alpha   90.00
_cell.angle_beta   90.00
_cell.angle_gamma   90.00
#
_symmetry.space_group_name_H-M   'P 1'
#
loop_
_entity.id
_entity.type
_entity.pdbx_description
1 polymer ?
#
loop_
_entity_poly.entity_id
_entity_poly.type
_entity_poly.pdbx_seq_one_letter_code
_entity_poly.pdbx_strand_id
1 'polypeptide(L)'
;MAATQTIQVPHLGGIKAGYALSNDHYDPSKPTCVLINSMCMTVSLYHDQFNNKELTDAMNLLAIEPLGHGATSCPSEHFTYWDSAIMALQVMDHFGIQKAFALGTSQGGWMVTRMALLAPDRILGLMPLGTSMDYESADSRSKGCWDPAASLTAFYDKWTSPLATPDFVVDDVWCGLVGGIGFGAAATAEKSAFWTQTLKEVYKGDEGRKKVRMALNCLLERDGLLLRLRDIKCPVYWLQGTEDTPFGTVVPAEQIKLFTASPEAKLVMIEGGAHYLNATNPKEVNEALLEMVTKLFTTRLRGIWLHGIGLHLMENDQGDLQQWSIATTASVTVLAFVTVCLRLLARYERKQKLWWDDYMIIFSMLWNLVVVGFIYAMIKEGMGLHADTIPTSNVVMIAKFLVVAEILYVFNLVWTKLSILLMYYRIFRFPYFKTWAYIIGTFVILWVICITFLFIFICVPVEKLCVVFASAYRFSVLFTYTATDSSYTLAPTVGWTAIEMSAGIVSACLPTLRPALRYMARKLGLHGRLPALFQSTTGQMSKTSIPATGPSRTEDSTATIIQHSERPKRHSFYHLPDETDSAGEQGHSDTSFRPDYAKTFTNVLGPRPQSELGARMEFETSGAVCPAIVLEEREYLVSWNMRFIRGYLELLAGEHSGEAKSLVVED
;
A
#
# COMPACT_ATOMS: atom_id res chain seq x y z
N MET A 1 -3.44 -37.94 5.66
CA MET A 1 -4.60 -38.31 6.50
C MET A 1 -5.62 -37.18 6.45
N ALA A 2 -6.91 -37.51 6.46
CA ALA A 2 -7.97 -36.52 6.54
C ALA A 2 -7.91 -35.72 7.86
N ALA A 3 -8.56 -34.56 7.89
CA ALA A 3 -8.75 -33.80 9.12
C ALA A 3 -9.39 -34.68 10.21
N THR A 4 -8.87 -34.56 11.44
CA THR A 4 -9.46 -35.20 12.62
C THR A 4 -10.53 -34.33 13.28
N GLN A 5 -10.46 -33.01 13.06
CA GLN A 5 -11.41 -32.04 13.59
C GLN A 5 -12.48 -31.73 12.55
N THR A 6 -13.71 -31.57 13.02
CA THR A 6 -14.85 -31.22 12.17
C THR A 6 -15.76 -30.24 12.85
N ILE A 7 -16.43 -29.41 12.06
CA ILE A 7 -17.32 -28.35 12.53
C ILE A 7 -18.61 -28.35 11.74
N GLN A 8 -19.71 -27.99 12.39
CA GLN A 8 -21.01 -27.91 11.72
C GLN A 8 -21.26 -26.49 11.23
N VAL A 9 -21.60 -26.34 9.96
CA VAL A 9 -22.00 -25.06 9.34
C VAL A 9 -23.35 -25.20 8.65
N PRO A 10 -24.20 -24.16 8.65
CA PRO A 10 -25.61 -24.27 8.24
C PRO A 10 -25.82 -24.44 6.73
N HIS A 11 -24.83 -24.10 5.89
CA HIS A 11 -24.98 -24.19 4.43
C HIS A 11 -25.40 -25.60 3.96
N LEU A 12 -26.18 -25.68 2.89
CA LEU A 12 -26.75 -26.94 2.32
C LEU A 12 -27.45 -27.86 3.33
N GLY A 13 -28.12 -27.29 4.34
CA GLY A 13 -28.89 -28.06 5.32
C GLY A 13 -28.05 -28.68 6.43
N GLY A 14 -26.78 -28.27 6.57
CA GLY A 14 -25.87 -28.71 7.63
C GLY A 14 -24.68 -29.49 7.09
N ILE A 15 -23.58 -28.79 6.80
CA ILE A 15 -22.32 -29.40 6.39
C ILE A 15 -21.45 -29.65 7.61
N LYS A 16 -20.91 -30.87 7.72
CA LYS A 16 -19.84 -31.22 8.64
C LYS A 16 -18.50 -31.00 7.93
N ALA A 17 -17.91 -29.82 8.10
CA ALA A 17 -16.67 -29.44 7.45
C ALA A 17 -15.44 -29.92 8.23
N GLY A 18 -14.54 -30.64 7.57
CA GLY A 18 -13.24 -31.04 8.09
C GLY A 18 -12.24 -29.88 8.04
N TYR A 19 -11.47 -29.69 9.11
CA TYR A 19 -10.48 -28.63 9.18
C TYR A 19 -9.27 -29.01 10.04
N ALA A 20 -8.17 -28.27 9.88
CA ALA A 20 -7.02 -28.31 10.76
C ALA A 20 -6.54 -26.88 11.05
N LEU A 21 -6.08 -26.64 12.27
CA LEU A 21 -5.65 -25.34 12.74
C LEU A 21 -4.23 -25.41 13.30
N SER A 22 -3.37 -24.46 12.92
CA SER A 22 -2.00 -24.40 13.42
C SER A 22 -1.98 -24.30 14.95
N ASN A 23 -1.10 -25.05 15.61
CA ASN A 23 -1.00 -25.10 17.08
C ASN A 23 -2.29 -25.57 17.79
N ASP A 24 -3.23 -26.18 17.07
CA ASP A 24 -4.51 -26.72 17.59
C ASP A 24 -5.45 -25.70 18.27
N HIS A 25 -5.17 -24.39 18.15
CA HIS A 25 -6.02 -23.32 18.68
C HIS A 25 -5.94 -22.06 17.83
N TYR A 26 -6.99 -21.23 17.90
CA TYR A 26 -7.05 -19.94 17.21
C TYR A 26 -6.49 -18.85 18.12
N ASP A 27 -5.51 -18.09 17.62
CA ASP A 27 -4.95 -16.93 18.31
C ASP A 27 -5.46 -15.63 17.65
N PRO A 28 -6.38 -14.87 18.27
CA PRO A 28 -6.93 -13.65 17.70
C PRO A 28 -5.90 -12.52 17.57
N SER A 29 -4.73 -12.62 18.21
CA SER A 29 -3.65 -11.62 18.07
C SER A 29 -2.89 -11.73 16.75
N LYS A 30 -3.02 -12.87 16.05
CA LYS A 30 -2.32 -13.17 14.79
C LYS A 30 -3.23 -13.02 13.57
N PRO A 31 -2.69 -12.59 12.41
CA PRO A 31 -3.40 -12.74 11.15
C PRO A 31 -3.77 -14.21 10.89
N THR A 32 -4.79 -14.45 10.07
CA THR A 32 -5.19 -15.80 9.69
C THR A 32 -5.08 -15.99 8.18
N CYS A 33 -4.54 -17.13 7.76
CA CYS A 33 -4.57 -17.60 6.38
C CYS A 33 -5.43 -18.86 6.29
N VAL A 34 -6.47 -18.80 5.45
CA VAL A 34 -7.30 -19.95 5.10
C VAL A 34 -6.67 -20.69 3.94
N LEU A 35 -6.50 -22.01 4.08
CA LEU A 35 -5.87 -22.89 3.11
C LEU A 35 -6.90 -23.88 2.54
N ILE A 36 -7.11 -23.89 1.22
CA ILE A 36 -8.08 -24.78 0.57
C ILE A 36 -7.39 -25.78 -0.36
N ASN A 37 -7.58 -27.06 -0.07
CA ASN A 37 -6.88 -28.17 -0.72
C ASN A 37 -7.20 -28.34 -2.21
N SER A 38 -6.26 -28.99 -2.89
CA SER A 38 -6.42 -29.48 -4.26
C SER A 38 -7.38 -30.68 -4.34
N MET A 39 -7.68 -31.09 -5.58
CA MET A 39 -8.61 -32.19 -5.88
C MET A 39 -8.10 -33.51 -5.31
N CYS A 40 -9.01 -34.24 -4.68
CA CYS A 40 -8.76 -35.49 -3.97
C CYS A 40 -7.74 -35.41 -2.83
N MET A 41 -7.31 -34.21 -2.42
CA MET A 41 -6.36 -34.05 -1.32
C MET A 41 -7.07 -33.81 0.03
N THR A 42 -6.29 -33.83 1.10
CA THR A 42 -6.71 -33.59 2.50
C THR A 42 -5.89 -32.47 3.10
N VAL A 43 -6.18 -32.05 4.33
CA VAL A 43 -5.34 -31.05 5.06
C VAL A 43 -3.87 -31.45 5.10
N SER A 44 -3.53 -32.73 4.97
CA SER A 44 -2.15 -33.20 4.86
C SER A 44 -1.38 -32.63 3.68
N LEU A 45 -2.05 -32.07 2.67
CA LEU A 45 -1.38 -31.35 1.58
C LEU A 45 -0.55 -30.18 2.12
N TYR A 46 -0.95 -29.59 3.25
CA TYR A 46 -0.29 -28.46 3.89
C TYR A 46 0.67 -28.83 5.03
N HIS A 47 1.07 -30.11 5.18
CA HIS A 47 1.96 -30.52 6.27
C HIS A 47 3.24 -29.67 6.37
N ASP A 48 3.88 -29.34 5.25
CA ASP A 48 5.08 -28.51 5.25
C ASP A 48 4.83 -27.08 5.76
N GLN A 49 3.65 -26.51 5.47
CA GLN A 49 3.24 -25.20 5.99
C GLN A 49 2.97 -25.27 7.50
N PHE A 50 2.27 -26.31 7.97
CA PHE A 50 1.97 -26.50 9.39
C PHE A 50 3.21 -26.80 10.23
N ASN A 51 4.22 -27.47 9.66
CA ASN A 51 5.49 -27.76 10.32
C ASN A 51 6.49 -26.59 10.29
N ASN A 52 6.19 -25.52 9.56
CA ASN A 52 7.04 -24.34 9.49
C ASN A 52 6.75 -23.40 10.67
N LYS A 53 7.72 -23.30 11.60
CA LYS A 53 7.61 -22.46 12.79
C LYS A 53 7.52 -20.96 12.47
N GLU A 54 8.28 -20.49 11.49
CA GLU A 54 8.24 -19.09 11.08
C GLU A 54 6.84 -18.66 10.61
N LEU A 55 6.15 -19.53 9.85
CA LEU A 55 4.76 -19.32 9.46
C LEU A 55 3.80 -19.38 10.64
N THR A 56 3.84 -20.45 11.43
CA THR A 56 2.88 -20.67 12.53
C THR A 56 3.07 -19.72 13.72
N ASP A 57 4.26 -19.13 13.86
CA ASP A 57 4.52 -18.04 14.80
C ASP A 57 3.99 -16.70 14.26
N ALA A 58 4.07 -16.46 12.95
CA ALA A 58 3.62 -15.22 12.32
C ALA A 58 2.10 -15.14 12.09
N MET A 59 1.42 -16.27 11.85
CA MET A 59 0.00 -16.31 11.51
C MET A 59 -0.69 -17.60 11.95
N ASN A 60 -2.01 -17.55 12.11
CA ASN A 60 -2.84 -18.76 12.18
C ASN A 60 -2.97 -19.36 10.77
N LEU A 61 -2.76 -20.67 10.64
CA LEU A 61 -3.09 -21.43 9.44
C LEU A 61 -4.36 -22.23 9.70
N LEU A 62 -5.40 -21.99 8.91
CA LEU A 62 -6.68 -22.71 8.96
C LEU A 62 -6.86 -23.45 7.63
N ALA A 63 -6.53 -24.74 7.60
CA ALA A 63 -6.80 -25.59 6.44
C ALA A 63 -8.21 -26.15 6.50
N ILE A 64 -8.97 -26.02 5.42
CA ILE A 64 -10.35 -26.49 5.31
C ILE A 64 -10.44 -27.48 4.16
N GLU A 65 -11.04 -28.64 4.43
CA GLU A 65 -11.29 -29.65 3.40
C GLU A 65 -12.58 -29.29 2.65
N PRO A 66 -12.53 -29.06 1.33
CA PRO A 66 -13.70 -28.68 0.57
C PRO A 66 -14.74 -29.80 0.49
N LEU A 67 -15.95 -29.49 0.02
CA LEU A 67 -16.97 -30.51 -0.23
C LEU A 67 -16.42 -31.58 -1.19
N GLY A 68 -16.71 -32.86 -0.92
CA GLY A 68 -16.14 -33.97 -1.69
C GLY A 68 -14.75 -34.44 -1.24
N HIS A 69 -14.20 -33.88 -0.15
CA HIS A 69 -12.80 -34.13 0.25
C HIS A 69 -12.65 -34.43 1.74
N GLY A 70 -11.65 -35.24 2.08
CA GLY A 70 -11.27 -35.58 3.44
C GLY A 70 -12.44 -35.97 4.35
N ALA A 71 -12.49 -35.39 5.55
CA ALA A 71 -13.52 -35.60 6.56
C ALA A 71 -14.80 -34.79 6.30
N THR A 72 -14.80 -33.87 5.33
CA THR A 72 -15.97 -33.07 5.00
C THR A 72 -17.10 -33.95 4.45
N SER A 73 -18.32 -33.74 4.97
CA SER A 73 -19.54 -34.44 4.55
C SER A 73 -20.75 -33.50 4.55
N CYS A 74 -21.67 -33.73 3.62
CA CYS A 74 -22.84 -32.90 3.37
C CYS A 74 -24.04 -33.80 3.09
N PRO A 75 -25.26 -33.45 3.57
CA PRO A 75 -26.49 -34.14 3.21
C PRO A 75 -26.85 -34.01 1.72
N SER A 76 -26.46 -32.89 1.09
CA SER A 76 -26.66 -32.68 -0.34
C SER A 76 -25.58 -33.37 -1.16
N GLU A 77 -25.99 -34.16 -2.16
CA GLU A 77 -25.07 -34.69 -3.16
C GLU A 77 -24.70 -33.63 -4.21
N HIS A 78 -25.52 -32.60 -4.40
CA HIS A 78 -25.29 -31.57 -5.41
C HIS A 78 -24.74 -30.29 -4.78
N PHE A 79 -23.54 -29.90 -5.23
CA PHE A 79 -22.84 -28.69 -4.81
C PHE A 79 -21.85 -28.26 -5.88
N THR A 80 -21.34 -27.04 -5.75
CA THR A 80 -20.38 -26.40 -6.63
C THR A 80 -19.20 -25.84 -5.83
N TYR A 81 -18.22 -25.25 -6.51
CA TYR A 81 -17.15 -24.51 -5.83
C TYR A 81 -17.62 -23.25 -5.09
N TRP A 82 -18.77 -22.67 -5.47
CA TRP A 82 -19.38 -21.58 -4.70
C TRP A 82 -19.83 -22.06 -3.32
N ASP A 83 -20.37 -23.28 -3.23
CA ASP A 83 -20.80 -23.86 -1.96
C ASP A 83 -19.62 -24.14 -1.03
N SER A 84 -18.50 -24.61 -1.58
CA SER A 84 -17.26 -24.80 -0.81
C SER A 84 -16.69 -23.47 -0.32
N ALA A 85 -16.80 -22.40 -1.12
CA ALA A 85 -16.39 -21.06 -0.71
C ALA A 85 -17.29 -20.47 0.40
N ILE A 86 -18.62 -20.63 0.29
CA ILE A 86 -19.57 -20.24 1.34
C ILE A 86 -19.32 -21.02 2.62
N MET A 87 -19.13 -22.33 2.52
CA MET A 87 -18.78 -23.19 3.64
C MET A 87 -17.50 -22.70 4.33
N ALA A 88 -16.44 -22.39 3.57
CA ALA A 88 -15.18 -21.89 4.14
C ALA A 88 -15.37 -20.55 4.89
N LEU A 89 -16.18 -19.63 4.36
CA LEU A 89 -16.53 -18.39 5.06
C LEU A 89 -17.32 -18.65 6.36
N GLN A 90 -18.22 -19.63 6.37
CA GLN A 90 -18.95 -20.01 7.60
C GLN A 90 -18.06 -20.71 8.63
N VAL A 91 -17.05 -21.47 8.19
CA VAL A 91 -16.03 -22.00 9.10
C VAL A 91 -15.24 -20.86 9.74
N MET A 92 -14.90 -19.81 8.98
CA MET A 92 -14.29 -18.60 9.55
C MET A 92 -15.19 -17.94 10.61
N ASP A 93 -16.49 -17.85 10.34
CA ASP A 93 -17.47 -17.25 11.27
C ASP A 93 -17.54 -18.01 12.59
N HIS A 94 -17.45 -19.34 12.56
CA HIS A 94 -17.44 -20.16 13.77
C HIS A 94 -16.27 -19.82 14.71
N PHE A 95 -15.10 -19.54 14.17
CA PHE A 95 -13.92 -19.13 14.96
C PHE A 95 -13.90 -17.63 15.26
N GLY A 96 -14.90 -16.86 14.81
CA GLY A 96 -14.93 -15.40 14.94
C GLY A 96 -13.91 -14.67 14.04
N ILE A 97 -13.37 -15.35 13.03
CA ILE A 97 -12.36 -14.79 12.12
C ILE A 97 -13.04 -13.83 11.14
N GLN A 98 -12.96 -12.53 11.42
CA GLN A 98 -13.59 -11.51 10.58
C GLN A 98 -12.88 -11.31 9.23
N LYS A 99 -11.55 -11.38 9.23
CA LYS A 99 -10.72 -11.14 8.05
C LYS A 99 -9.59 -12.16 7.95
N ALA A 100 -9.30 -12.64 6.74
CA ALA A 100 -8.26 -13.62 6.49
C ALA A 100 -7.58 -13.40 5.14
N PHE A 101 -6.36 -13.90 5.02
CA PHE A 101 -5.75 -14.21 3.74
C PHE A 101 -6.29 -15.55 3.24
N ALA A 102 -6.30 -15.79 1.94
CA ALA A 102 -6.81 -17.02 1.36
C ALA A 102 -5.82 -17.59 0.34
N LEU A 103 -5.37 -18.81 0.58
CA LEU A 103 -4.47 -19.56 -0.29
C LEU A 103 -5.16 -20.85 -0.76
N GLY A 104 -5.08 -21.13 -2.05
CA GLY A 104 -5.67 -22.34 -2.60
C GLY A 104 -4.83 -22.93 -3.71
N THR A 105 -4.69 -24.26 -3.69
CA THR A 105 -3.92 -25.02 -4.69
C THR A 105 -4.86 -25.66 -5.70
N SER A 106 -4.59 -25.50 -7.00
CA SER A 106 -5.42 -26.05 -8.08
C SER A 106 -6.89 -25.61 -7.93
N GLN A 107 -7.85 -26.53 -7.82
CA GLN A 107 -9.26 -26.19 -7.52
C GLN A 107 -9.42 -25.30 -6.27
N GLY A 108 -8.51 -25.39 -5.30
CA GLY A 108 -8.51 -24.53 -4.13
C GLY A 108 -8.39 -23.07 -4.54
N GLY A 109 -7.58 -22.76 -5.57
CA GLY A 109 -7.42 -21.44 -6.17
C GLY A 109 -8.73 -20.84 -6.66
N TRP A 110 -9.57 -21.66 -7.31
CA TRP A 110 -10.93 -21.27 -7.70
C TRP A 110 -11.85 -21.00 -6.52
N MET A 111 -11.75 -21.80 -5.45
CA MET A 111 -12.57 -21.64 -4.26
C MET A 111 -12.17 -20.38 -3.48
N VAL A 112 -10.88 -20.12 -3.27
CA VAL A 112 -10.42 -18.90 -2.58
C VAL A 112 -10.71 -17.63 -3.39
N THR A 113 -10.68 -17.71 -4.72
CA THR A 113 -11.10 -16.59 -5.58
C THR A 113 -12.61 -16.32 -5.42
N ARG A 114 -13.43 -17.37 -5.34
CA ARG A 114 -14.86 -17.23 -5.03
C ARG A 114 -15.11 -16.69 -3.62
N MET A 115 -14.30 -17.05 -2.63
CA MET A 115 -14.37 -16.43 -1.30
C MET A 115 -14.14 -14.92 -1.38
N ALA A 116 -13.14 -14.48 -2.16
CA ALA A 116 -12.87 -13.05 -2.36
C ALA A 116 -13.98 -12.32 -3.13
N LEU A 117 -14.68 -12.99 -4.05
CA LEU A 117 -15.84 -12.43 -4.74
C LEU A 117 -17.07 -12.33 -3.83
N LEU A 118 -17.32 -13.34 -3.00
CA LEU A 118 -18.45 -13.39 -2.07
C LEU A 118 -18.28 -12.43 -0.89
N ALA A 119 -17.05 -12.26 -0.40
CA ALA A 119 -16.75 -11.46 0.78
C ALA A 119 -15.50 -10.58 0.57
N PRO A 120 -15.55 -9.59 -0.34
CA PRO A 120 -14.39 -8.79 -0.72
C PRO A 120 -13.77 -7.99 0.43
N ASP A 121 -14.54 -7.64 1.46
CA ASP A 121 -14.05 -6.91 2.63
C ASP A 121 -13.43 -7.82 3.71
N ARG A 122 -13.62 -9.14 3.57
CA ARG A 122 -13.11 -10.17 4.50
C ARG A 122 -11.81 -10.80 4.01
N ILE A 123 -11.63 -10.91 2.70
CA ILE A 123 -10.40 -11.48 2.13
C ILE A 123 -9.35 -10.38 1.93
N LEU A 124 -8.27 -10.44 2.72
CA LEU A 124 -7.22 -9.43 2.76
C LEU A 124 -6.17 -9.58 1.66
N GLY A 125 -6.00 -10.79 1.15
CA GLY A 125 -5.04 -11.13 0.11
C GLY A 125 -5.31 -12.54 -0.40
N LEU A 126 -5.08 -12.74 -1.70
CA LEU A 126 -5.41 -13.95 -2.42
C LEU A 126 -4.13 -14.59 -2.97
N MET A 127 -3.94 -15.88 -2.73
CA MET A 127 -2.79 -16.65 -3.19
C MET A 127 -3.20 -17.93 -3.92
N PRO A 128 -3.51 -17.84 -5.23
CA PRO A 128 -3.74 -19.01 -6.06
C PRO A 128 -2.43 -19.70 -6.40
N LEU A 129 -2.37 -21.02 -6.27
CA LEU A 129 -1.19 -21.84 -6.56
C LEU A 129 -1.52 -22.88 -7.63
N GLY A 130 -0.72 -22.96 -8.70
CA GLY A 130 -0.83 -24.03 -9.71
C GLY A 130 -2.27 -24.20 -10.21
N THR A 131 -2.89 -23.11 -10.66
CA THR A 131 -4.33 -23.06 -11.02
C THR A 131 -4.54 -22.39 -12.37
N SER A 132 -5.79 -22.39 -12.85
CA SER A 132 -6.31 -21.43 -13.83
C SER A 132 -7.49 -20.66 -13.20
N MET A 133 -8.12 -19.77 -13.96
CA MET A 133 -9.41 -19.11 -13.67
C MET A 133 -10.44 -19.37 -14.79
N ASP A 134 -10.13 -20.31 -15.68
CA ASP A 134 -11.02 -20.76 -16.74
C ASP A 134 -11.66 -22.11 -16.34
N TYR A 135 -12.68 -22.55 -17.06
CA TYR A 135 -13.24 -23.90 -16.92
C TYR A 135 -12.56 -24.91 -17.86
N GLU A 136 -11.33 -24.59 -18.26
CA GLU A 136 -10.55 -25.21 -19.33
C GLU A 136 -11.33 -25.24 -20.64
N SER A 137 -11.72 -24.04 -21.11
CA SER A 137 -12.35 -23.84 -22.42
C SER A 137 -11.47 -24.30 -23.58
N ALA A 138 -12.03 -24.34 -24.79
CA ALA A 138 -11.26 -24.68 -25.99
C ALA A 138 -10.05 -23.76 -26.20
N ASP A 139 -10.14 -22.49 -25.81
CA ASP A 139 -9.03 -21.53 -25.87
C ASP A 139 -7.89 -21.93 -24.93
N SER A 140 -8.17 -22.15 -23.65
CA SER A 140 -7.16 -22.58 -22.68
C SER A 140 -6.52 -23.92 -23.07
N ARG A 141 -7.31 -24.87 -23.59
CA ARG A 141 -6.77 -26.15 -24.09
C ARG A 141 -5.86 -25.97 -25.31
N SER A 142 -6.19 -25.06 -26.22
CA SER A 142 -5.32 -24.74 -27.36
C SER A 142 -3.95 -24.16 -26.93
N LYS A 143 -3.87 -23.62 -25.71
CA LYS A 143 -2.66 -23.08 -25.07
C LYS A 143 -1.93 -24.11 -24.20
N GLY A 144 -2.34 -25.38 -24.26
CA GLY A 144 -1.68 -26.48 -23.55
C GLY A 144 -2.27 -26.82 -22.18
N CYS A 145 -3.41 -26.23 -21.77
CA CYS A 145 -4.12 -26.73 -20.60
C CYS A 145 -4.72 -28.11 -20.85
N TRP A 146 -4.80 -28.91 -19.80
CA TRP A 146 -5.37 -30.25 -19.85
C TRP A 146 -6.85 -30.29 -20.25
N ASP A 147 -7.30 -31.46 -20.70
CA ASP A 147 -8.72 -31.77 -20.91
C ASP A 147 -9.23 -32.68 -19.78
N PRO A 148 -9.94 -32.11 -18.78
CA PRO A 148 -10.47 -32.90 -17.67
C PRO A 148 -11.56 -33.86 -18.13
N ALA A 149 -12.38 -33.52 -19.13
CA ALA A 149 -13.45 -34.40 -19.59
C ALA A 149 -12.87 -35.65 -20.25
N ALA A 150 -11.85 -35.50 -21.10
CA ALA A 150 -11.16 -36.63 -21.71
C ALA A 150 -10.52 -37.56 -20.68
N SER A 151 -10.02 -37.02 -19.56
CA SER A 151 -9.26 -37.78 -18.56
C SER A 151 -10.13 -38.42 -17.48
N LEU A 152 -11.27 -37.78 -17.14
CA LEU A 152 -12.02 -38.10 -15.93
C LEU A 152 -13.39 -38.74 -16.18
N THR A 153 -13.98 -38.59 -17.37
CA THR A 153 -15.35 -39.06 -17.65
C THR A 153 -15.49 -40.57 -17.45
N ALA A 154 -14.51 -41.37 -17.86
CA ALA A 154 -14.54 -42.81 -17.68
C ALA A 154 -14.60 -43.23 -16.20
N PHE A 155 -13.93 -42.49 -15.31
CA PHE A 155 -14.01 -42.72 -13.86
C PHE A 155 -15.37 -42.29 -13.31
N TYR A 156 -15.88 -41.14 -13.76
CA TYR A 156 -17.20 -40.66 -13.37
C TYR A 156 -18.30 -41.67 -13.72
N ASP A 157 -18.30 -42.18 -14.95
CA ASP A 157 -19.25 -43.19 -15.42
C ASP A 157 -19.12 -44.48 -14.61
N LYS A 158 -17.88 -44.95 -14.38
CA LYS A 158 -17.59 -46.14 -13.58
C LYS A 158 -18.13 -46.05 -12.15
N TRP A 159 -18.13 -44.86 -11.55
CA TRP A 159 -18.60 -44.65 -10.17
C TRP A 159 -20.08 -44.25 -10.09
N THR A 160 -20.73 -44.03 -11.22
CA THR A 160 -22.15 -43.73 -11.29
C THR A 160 -22.95 -45.02 -11.21
N SER A 161 -23.54 -45.25 -10.04
CA SER A 161 -24.39 -46.40 -9.77
C SER A 161 -25.55 -46.00 -8.85
N PRO A 162 -26.78 -46.44 -9.15
CA PRO A 162 -27.93 -46.27 -8.27
C PRO A 162 -27.94 -47.30 -7.12
N LEU A 163 -27.08 -48.33 -7.18
CA LEU A 163 -26.97 -49.37 -6.17
C LEU A 163 -25.95 -48.99 -5.10
N ALA A 164 -26.18 -49.44 -3.87
CA ALA A 164 -25.23 -49.28 -2.78
C ALA A 164 -23.93 -50.06 -3.07
N THR A 165 -22.79 -49.43 -2.81
CA THR A 165 -21.46 -50.04 -3.04
C THR A 165 -20.61 -50.08 -1.76
N PRO A 166 -20.95 -50.93 -0.78
CA PRO A 166 -20.25 -50.97 0.52
C PRO A 166 -18.77 -51.36 0.39
N ASP A 167 -18.42 -52.17 -0.62
CA ASP A 167 -17.04 -52.63 -0.87
C ASP A 167 -16.26 -51.73 -1.83
N PHE A 168 -16.83 -50.57 -2.22
CA PHE A 168 -16.13 -49.63 -3.10
C PHE A 168 -14.84 -49.14 -2.47
N VAL A 169 -13.77 -49.11 -3.26
CA VAL A 169 -12.52 -48.40 -2.93
C VAL A 169 -11.95 -47.88 -4.25
N VAL A 170 -11.41 -46.67 -4.26
CA VAL A 170 -10.69 -46.16 -5.44
C VAL A 170 -9.51 -47.06 -5.80
N ASP A 171 -9.32 -47.30 -7.09
CA ASP A 171 -8.27 -48.18 -7.58
C ASP A 171 -6.89 -47.49 -7.66
N ASP A 172 -5.84 -48.29 -7.84
CA ASP A 172 -4.46 -47.80 -7.94
C ASP A 172 -4.23 -46.94 -9.19
N VAL A 173 -5.04 -47.12 -10.24
CA VAL A 173 -4.96 -46.30 -11.45
C VAL A 173 -5.40 -44.87 -11.12
N TRP A 174 -6.51 -44.72 -10.40
CA TRP A 174 -6.96 -43.42 -9.91
C TRP A 174 -5.92 -42.77 -8.98
N CYS A 175 -5.39 -43.53 -8.01
CA CYS A 175 -4.40 -43.01 -7.07
C CYS A 175 -3.13 -42.55 -7.79
N GLY A 176 -2.66 -43.32 -8.77
CA GLY A 176 -1.52 -42.98 -9.61
C GLY A 176 -1.77 -41.74 -10.48
N LEU A 177 -2.96 -41.59 -11.06
CA LEU A 177 -3.34 -40.43 -11.85
C LEU A 177 -3.30 -39.14 -11.01
N VAL A 178 -3.95 -39.15 -9.84
CA VAL A 178 -4.00 -37.99 -8.93
C VAL A 178 -2.59 -37.61 -8.45
N GLY A 179 -1.81 -38.60 -8.01
CA GLY A 179 -0.44 -38.36 -7.56
C GLY A 179 0.49 -37.87 -8.68
N GLY A 180 0.36 -38.44 -9.88
CA GLY A 180 1.17 -38.10 -11.05
C GLY A 180 0.92 -36.67 -11.54
N ILE A 181 -0.35 -36.27 -11.65
CA ILE A 181 -0.72 -34.89 -12.02
C ILE A 181 -0.23 -33.90 -10.97
N GLY A 182 -0.42 -34.24 -9.68
CA GLY A 182 -0.12 -33.35 -8.57
C GLY A 182 1.36 -33.12 -8.32
N PHE A 183 2.11 -34.20 -8.09
CA PHE A 183 3.51 -34.13 -7.66
C PHE A 183 4.49 -34.16 -8.83
N GLY A 184 4.08 -34.65 -10.01
CA GLY A 184 4.96 -34.77 -11.18
C GLY A 184 6.26 -35.48 -10.85
N ALA A 185 7.39 -34.89 -11.25
CA ALA A 185 8.72 -35.42 -10.97
C ALA A 185 9.09 -35.44 -9.47
N ALA A 186 8.37 -34.72 -8.61
CA ALA A 186 8.59 -34.69 -7.16
C ALA A 186 7.89 -35.83 -6.39
N ALA A 187 7.22 -36.76 -7.10
CA ALA A 187 6.55 -37.92 -6.52
C ALA A 187 7.56 -38.97 -6.01
N THR A 188 7.94 -38.91 -4.73
CA THR A 188 8.73 -39.98 -4.10
C THR A 188 7.88 -41.21 -3.81
N ALA A 189 8.50 -42.40 -3.72
CA ALA A 189 7.79 -43.64 -3.39
C ALA A 189 7.00 -43.54 -2.07
N GLU A 190 7.58 -42.87 -1.06
CA GLU A 190 6.94 -42.62 0.22
C GLU A 190 5.71 -41.71 0.09
N LYS A 191 5.84 -40.58 -0.61
CA LYS A 191 4.71 -39.66 -0.86
C LYS A 191 3.59 -40.38 -1.62
N SER A 192 3.93 -41.13 -2.66
CA SER A 192 2.96 -41.91 -3.45
C SER A 192 2.25 -42.97 -2.60
N ALA A 193 2.97 -43.69 -1.74
CA ALA A 193 2.38 -44.68 -0.84
C ALA A 193 1.43 -44.02 0.18
N PHE A 194 1.86 -42.92 0.80
CA PHE A 194 1.06 -42.16 1.76
C PHE A 194 -0.25 -41.65 1.13
N TRP A 195 -0.17 -41.06 -0.06
CA TRP A 195 -1.36 -40.53 -0.75
C TRP A 195 -2.25 -41.64 -1.28
N THR A 196 -1.69 -42.74 -1.79
CA THR A 196 -2.48 -43.91 -2.19
C THR A 196 -3.28 -44.46 -1.01
N GLN A 197 -2.65 -44.63 0.16
CA GLN A 197 -3.33 -45.05 1.37
C GLN A 197 -4.40 -44.05 1.80
N THR A 198 -4.08 -42.75 1.81
CA THR A 198 -5.02 -41.69 2.21
C THR A 198 -6.24 -41.64 1.29
N LEU A 199 -6.05 -41.72 -0.04
CA LEU A 199 -7.12 -41.71 -1.03
C LEU A 199 -8.05 -42.91 -0.86
N LYS A 200 -7.49 -44.12 -0.73
CA LYS A 200 -8.27 -45.34 -0.49
C LYS A 200 -9.06 -45.28 0.82
N GLU A 201 -8.50 -44.65 1.85
CA GLU A 201 -9.19 -44.49 3.14
C GLU A 201 -10.34 -43.47 3.07
N VAL A 202 -10.14 -42.35 2.38
CA VAL A 202 -11.18 -41.30 2.21
C VAL A 202 -12.29 -41.77 1.28
N TYR A 203 -11.94 -42.48 0.21
CA TYR A 203 -12.85 -42.88 -0.86
C TYR A 203 -13.12 -44.38 -0.83
N LYS A 204 -13.61 -44.87 0.31
CA LYS A 204 -14.13 -46.22 0.49
C LYS A 204 -15.62 -46.23 0.86
N GLY A 205 -16.29 -47.35 0.55
CA GLY A 205 -17.70 -47.55 0.76
C GLY A 205 -18.59 -46.65 -0.10
N ASP A 206 -19.90 -46.73 0.15
CA ASP A 206 -20.90 -46.01 -0.64
C ASP A 206 -20.74 -44.48 -0.53
N GLU A 207 -20.47 -44.00 0.69
CA GLU A 207 -20.21 -42.58 0.94
C GLU A 207 -18.92 -42.10 0.26
N GLY A 208 -17.84 -42.89 0.31
CA GLY A 208 -16.60 -42.57 -0.40
C GLY A 208 -16.79 -42.51 -1.91
N ARG A 209 -17.57 -43.43 -2.49
CA ARG A 209 -17.92 -43.41 -3.93
C ARG A 209 -18.68 -42.15 -4.31
N LYS A 210 -19.75 -41.82 -3.58
CA LYS A 210 -20.54 -40.61 -3.84
C LYS A 210 -19.66 -39.37 -3.71
N LYS A 211 -18.84 -39.32 -2.66
CA LYS A 211 -17.92 -38.22 -2.38
C LYS A 211 -16.95 -37.97 -3.54
N VAL A 212 -16.25 -38.99 -4.04
CA VAL A 212 -15.34 -38.84 -5.18
C VAL A 212 -16.10 -38.46 -6.45
N ARG A 213 -17.25 -39.09 -6.73
CA ARG A 213 -18.09 -38.77 -7.89
C ARG A 213 -18.51 -37.30 -7.92
N MET A 214 -18.95 -36.75 -6.79
CA MET A 214 -19.40 -35.36 -6.71
C MET A 214 -18.23 -34.36 -6.77
N ALA A 215 -17.05 -34.73 -6.26
CA ALA A 215 -15.83 -33.96 -6.49
C ALA A 215 -15.47 -33.87 -7.99
N LEU A 216 -15.60 -34.97 -8.74
CA LEU A 216 -15.41 -34.96 -10.19
C LEU A 216 -16.47 -34.13 -10.90
N ASN A 217 -17.73 -34.23 -10.48
CA ASN A 217 -18.81 -33.42 -11.05
C ASN A 217 -18.52 -31.93 -10.93
N CYS A 218 -18.10 -31.48 -9.73
CA CYS A 218 -17.72 -30.09 -9.50
C CYS A 218 -16.60 -29.65 -10.43
N LEU A 219 -15.59 -30.51 -10.62
CA LEU A 219 -14.49 -30.20 -11.52
C LEU A 219 -15.00 -30.12 -12.97
N LEU A 220 -15.71 -31.12 -13.48
CA LEU A 220 -16.17 -31.18 -14.87
C LEU A 220 -17.14 -30.05 -15.25
N GLU A 221 -18.04 -29.67 -14.35
CA GLU A 221 -19.13 -28.71 -14.62
C GLU A 221 -18.87 -27.29 -14.09
N ARG A 222 -17.67 -27.02 -13.55
CA ARG A 222 -17.33 -25.69 -13.00
C ARG A 222 -17.55 -24.55 -13.99
N ASP A 223 -17.92 -23.40 -13.48
CA ASP A 223 -17.93 -22.15 -14.24
C ASP A 223 -16.57 -21.46 -14.23
N GLY A 224 -16.22 -20.83 -15.37
CA GLY A 224 -15.04 -19.96 -15.46
C GLY A 224 -15.24 -18.65 -14.70
N LEU A 225 -14.14 -18.08 -14.20
CA LEU A 225 -14.14 -16.83 -13.44
C LEU A 225 -13.62 -15.62 -14.21
N LEU A 226 -13.15 -15.78 -15.45
CA LEU A 226 -12.41 -14.75 -16.21
C LEU A 226 -13.07 -13.36 -16.23
N LEU A 227 -14.40 -13.30 -16.38
CA LEU A 227 -15.13 -12.02 -16.40
C LEU A 227 -15.26 -11.39 -15.01
N ARG A 228 -15.21 -12.19 -13.95
CA ARG A 228 -15.35 -11.77 -12.54
C ARG A 228 -14.02 -11.38 -11.90
N LEU A 229 -12.87 -11.74 -12.49
CA LEU A 229 -11.55 -11.42 -11.92
C LEU A 229 -11.33 -9.91 -11.76
N ARG A 230 -12.02 -9.10 -12.59
CA ARG A 230 -11.98 -7.63 -12.52
C ARG A 230 -12.60 -7.07 -11.24
N ASP A 231 -13.37 -7.87 -10.50
CA ASP A 231 -14.06 -7.45 -9.27
C ASP A 231 -13.26 -7.77 -7.99
N ILE A 232 -12.12 -8.46 -8.13
CA ILE A 232 -11.25 -8.80 -6.98
C ILE A 232 -10.56 -7.54 -6.48
N LYS A 233 -10.83 -7.18 -5.21
CA LYS A 233 -10.34 -5.94 -4.59
C LYS A 233 -9.09 -6.09 -3.72
N CYS A 234 -8.72 -7.32 -3.36
CA CYS A 234 -7.55 -7.59 -2.52
C CYS A 234 -6.30 -7.85 -3.37
N PRO A 235 -5.08 -7.63 -2.86
CA PRO A 235 -3.85 -8.05 -3.50
C PRO A 235 -3.86 -9.54 -3.89
N VAL A 236 -3.26 -9.87 -5.03
CA VAL A 236 -3.20 -11.21 -5.60
C VAL A 236 -1.75 -11.62 -5.84
N TYR A 237 -1.31 -12.68 -5.17
CA TYR A 237 0.02 -13.26 -5.28
C TYR A 237 -0.13 -14.67 -5.86
N TRP A 238 -0.09 -14.78 -7.18
CA TRP A 238 -0.22 -16.06 -7.88
C TRP A 238 1.15 -16.72 -8.02
N LEU A 239 1.30 -17.96 -7.56
CA LEU A 239 2.50 -18.76 -7.81
C LEU A 239 2.18 -19.88 -8.80
N GLN A 240 3.03 -20.05 -9.80
CA GLN A 240 2.84 -21.02 -10.88
C GLN A 240 4.13 -21.81 -11.11
N GLY A 241 4.02 -23.14 -11.17
CA GLY A 241 5.16 -24.01 -11.46
C GLY A 241 5.46 -24.03 -12.96
N THR A 242 6.74 -24.03 -13.34
CA THR A 242 7.12 -24.13 -14.77
C THR A 242 6.86 -25.53 -15.35
N GLU A 243 6.75 -26.55 -14.49
CA GLU A 243 6.44 -27.94 -14.83
C GLU A 243 5.00 -28.35 -14.41
N ASP A 244 4.11 -27.36 -14.21
CA ASP A 244 2.69 -27.61 -13.96
C ASP A 244 2.04 -28.16 -15.24
N THR A 245 1.75 -29.46 -15.23
CA THR A 245 1.20 -30.15 -16.40
C THR A 245 -0.26 -29.79 -16.71
N PRO A 246 -1.17 -29.54 -15.73
CA PRO A 246 -2.53 -29.10 -16.04
C PRO A 246 -2.65 -27.72 -16.68
N PHE A 247 -1.85 -26.74 -16.25
CA PHE A 247 -2.07 -25.33 -16.58
C PHE A 247 -0.92 -24.65 -17.29
N GLY A 248 0.28 -25.23 -17.25
CA GLY A 248 1.48 -24.65 -17.84
C GLY A 248 1.75 -23.24 -17.31
N THR A 249 2.36 -22.41 -18.16
CA THR A 249 2.79 -21.06 -17.80
C THR A 249 2.05 -19.96 -18.56
N VAL A 250 1.52 -20.27 -19.75
CA VAL A 250 0.89 -19.29 -20.65
C VAL A 250 -0.42 -18.76 -20.07
N VAL A 251 -1.32 -19.66 -19.69
CA VAL A 251 -2.67 -19.28 -19.23
C VAL A 251 -2.64 -18.45 -17.95
N PRO A 252 -1.87 -18.82 -16.90
CA PRO A 252 -1.69 -17.99 -15.71
C PRO A 252 -1.11 -16.60 -16.03
N ALA A 253 -0.16 -16.51 -16.95
CA ALA A 253 0.46 -15.24 -17.37
C ALA A 253 -0.49 -14.30 -18.12
N GLU A 254 -1.49 -14.84 -18.81
CA GLU A 254 -2.56 -14.05 -19.40
C GLU A 254 -3.61 -13.65 -18.37
N GLN A 255 -4.04 -14.59 -17.53
CA GLN A 255 -5.17 -14.40 -16.61
C GLN A 255 -4.84 -13.48 -15.43
N ILE A 256 -3.59 -13.42 -14.97
CA ILE A 256 -3.18 -12.47 -13.92
C ILE A 256 -3.46 -11.00 -14.30
N LYS A 257 -3.45 -10.69 -15.61
CA LYS A 257 -3.71 -9.33 -16.12
C LYS A 257 -5.19 -8.91 -15.98
N LEU A 258 -6.08 -9.86 -15.73
CA LEU A 258 -7.52 -9.61 -15.61
C LEU A 258 -7.93 -9.11 -14.22
N PHE A 259 -7.05 -9.17 -13.22
CA PHE A 259 -7.29 -8.66 -11.86
C PHE A 259 -7.15 -7.12 -11.78
N THR A 260 -7.92 -6.40 -12.61
CA THR A 260 -7.73 -4.95 -12.83
C THR A 260 -8.13 -4.08 -11.65
N ALA A 261 -9.04 -4.52 -10.79
CA ALA A 261 -9.40 -3.80 -9.56
C ALA A 261 -8.51 -4.17 -8.37
N SER A 262 -7.62 -5.16 -8.52
CA SER A 262 -6.68 -5.50 -7.47
C SER A 262 -5.65 -4.37 -7.33
N PRO A 263 -5.35 -3.92 -6.10
CA PRO A 263 -4.29 -2.94 -5.87
C PRO A 263 -2.90 -3.48 -6.25
N GLU A 264 -2.74 -4.80 -6.30
CA GLU A 264 -1.50 -5.45 -6.71
C GLU A 264 -1.80 -6.87 -7.24
N ALA A 265 -1.36 -7.19 -8.46
CA ALA A 265 -1.46 -8.53 -9.02
C ALA A 265 -0.06 -8.99 -9.47
N LYS A 266 0.51 -9.96 -8.75
CA LYS A 266 1.86 -10.49 -8.95
C LYS A 266 1.77 -11.96 -9.35
N LEU A 267 2.41 -12.32 -10.45
CA LEU A 267 2.63 -13.72 -10.84
C LEU A 267 4.09 -14.07 -10.59
N VAL A 268 4.33 -15.17 -9.89
CA VAL A 268 5.66 -15.70 -9.59
C VAL A 268 5.78 -17.08 -10.22
N MET A 269 6.70 -17.22 -11.16
CA MET A 269 7.03 -18.52 -11.75
C MET A 269 8.06 -19.23 -10.87
N ILE A 270 7.78 -20.48 -10.50
CA ILE A 270 8.64 -21.34 -9.70
C ILE A 270 9.29 -22.37 -10.62
N GLU A 271 10.59 -22.22 -10.83
CA GLU A 271 11.37 -23.09 -11.71
C GLU A 271 11.37 -24.54 -11.21
N GLY A 272 11.05 -25.49 -12.10
CA GLY A 272 10.89 -26.90 -11.77
C GLY A 272 9.68 -27.22 -10.89
N GLY A 273 8.83 -26.22 -10.59
CA GLY A 273 7.66 -26.39 -9.74
C GLY A 273 6.59 -27.23 -10.42
N ALA A 274 6.06 -28.23 -9.72
CA ALA A 274 4.95 -29.06 -10.18
C ALA A 274 3.59 -28.44 -9.79
N HIS A 275 2.51 -29.15 -10.07
CA HIS A 275 1.14 -28.67 -9.87
C HIS A 275 0.78 -28.41 -8.39
N TYR A 276 1.16 -29.31 -7.48
CA TYR A 276 0.93 -29.15 -6.03
C TYR A 276 2.07 -28.35 -5.37
N LEU A 277 2.26 -27.11 -5.82
CA LEU A 277 3.36 -26.23 -5.43
C LEU A 277 3.62 -26.16 -3.92
N ASN A 278 2.57 -26.10 -3.10
CA ASN A 278 2.73 -25.99 -1.66
C ASN A 278 3.42 -27.22 -1.03
N ALA A 279 3.37 -28.38 -1.68
CA ALA A 279 3.97 -29.64 -1.22
C ALA A 279 5.24 -30.04 -2.00
N THR A 280 5.48 -29.44 -3.18
CA THR A 280 6.71 -29.67 -3.96
C THR A 280 7.75 -28.57 -3.75
N ASN A 281 7.30 -27.34 -3.52
CA ASN A 281 8.11 -26.13 -3.35
C ASN A 281 7.65 -25.36 -2.10
N PRO A 282 7.65 -26.00 -0.90
CA PRO A 282 7.10 -25.40 0.30
C PRO A 282 7.86 -24.15 0.72
N LYS A 283 9.17 -24.07 0.46
CA LYS A 283 10.00 -22.92 0.85
C LYS A 283 9.51 -21.64 0.16
N GLU A 284 9.40 -21.69 -1.16
CA GLU A 284 8.99 -20.55 -1.98
C GLU A 284 7.56 -20.10 -1.67
N VAL A 285 6.66 -21.07 -1.45
CA VAL A 285 5.26 -20.79 -1.05
C VAL A 285 5.21 -20.13 0.34
N ASN A 286 5.99 -20.62 1.31
CA ASN A 286 6.03 -20.08 2.66
C ASN A 286 6.60 -18.65 2.67
N GLU A 287 7.69 -18.41 1.92
CA GLU A 287 8.30 -17.08 1.77
C GLU A 287 7.32 -16.09 1.14
N ALA A 288 6.61 -16.50 0.08
CA ALA A 288 5.60 -15.64 -0.55
C ALA A 288 4.42 -15.33 0.39
N LEU A 289 3.98 -16.32 1.19
CA LEU A 289 2.91 -16.13 2.16
C LEU A 289 3.33 -15.16 3.27
N LEU A 290 4.55 -15.30 3.80
CA LEU A 290 5.13 -14.35 4.75
C LEU A 290 5.29 -12.96 4.15
N GLU A 291 5.72 -12.85 2.89
CA GLU A 291 5.83 -11.57 2.17
C GLU A 291 4.47 -10.88 2.12
N MET A 292 3.42 -11.58 1.67
CA MET A 292 2.08 -11.03 1.54
C MET A 292 1.53 -10.54 2.89
N VAL A 293 1.62 -11.39 3.92
CA VAL A 293 1.11 -11.06 5.26
C VAL A 293 1.91 -9.91 5.88
N THR A 294 3.25 -9.98 5.85
CA THR A 294 4.12 -8.95 6.43
C THR A 294 3.99 -7.63 5.70
N LYS A 295 3.87 -7.62 4.38
CA LYS A 295 3.72 -6.39 3.60
C LYS A 295 2.39 -5.71 3.92
N LEU A 296 1.29 -6.46 4.02
CA LEU A 296 0.00 -5.88 4.37
C LEU A 296 -0.08 -5.46 5.84
N PHE A 297 0.49 -6.23 6.77
CA PHE A 297 0.61 -5.80 8.17
C PHE A 297 1.54 -4.61 8.34
N THR A 298 2.67 -4.54 7.64
CA THR A 298 3.63 -3.44 7.71
C THR A 298 3.11 -2.20 6.98
N THR A 299 2.36 -2.35 5.89
CA THR A 299 1.70 -1.23 5.21
C THR A 299 0.54 -0.70 6.04
N ARG A 300 -0.18 -1.58 6.75
CA ARG A 300 -1.16 -1.18 7.76
C ARG A 300 -0.47 -0.52 8.95
N LEU A 301 0.66 -1.04 9.44
CA LEU A 301 1.48 -0.43 10.49
C LEU A 301 2.18 0.87 10.04
N ARG A 302 2.49 1.05 8.75
CA ARG A 302 2.99 2.30 8.15
C ARG A 302 1.87 3.30 7.92
N GLY A 303 0.70 2.82 7.53
CA GLY A 303 -0.56 3.55 7.54
C GLY A 303 -0.89 4.02 8.95
N ILE A 304 -0.71 3.16 9.97
CA ILE A 304 -0.80 3.43 11.42
C ILE A 304 0.43 4.21 11.92
N TRP A 305 1.59 4.22 11.28
CA TRP A 305 2.70 5.10 11.66
C TRP A 305 2.48 6.52 11.15
N LEU A 306 1.81 6.65 10.00
CA LEU A 306 1.36 7.93 9.44
C LEU A 306 0.01 8.41 10.03
N HIS A 307 -0.86 7.51 10.50
CA HIS A 307 -2.15 7.83 11.16
C HIS A 307 -2.14 7.74 12.69
N GLY A 308 -1.22 7.00 13.30
CA GLY A 308 -1.36 6.43 14.65
C GLY A 308 -0.46 7.01 15.72
N ILE A 309 0.34 8.04 15.42
CA ILE A 309 0.77 8.95 16.50
C ILE A 309 -0.46 9.72 17.07
N GLY A 310 -1.54 9.85 16.27
CA GLY A 310 -2.79 10.45 16.73
C GLY A 310 -3.79 9.50 17.40
N LEU A 311 -3.96 8.28 16.86
CA LEU A 311 -5.15 7.47 17.19
C LEU A 311 -4.93 6.28 18.14
N HIS A 312 -3.71 5.76 18.33
CA HIS A 312 -3.52 4.56 19.17
C HIS A 312 -3.61 4.84 20.69
N LEU A 313 -3.69 6.13 21.06
CA LEU A 313 -4.07 6.58 22.40
C LEU A 313 -5.56 6.96 22.50
N MET A 314 -6.33 6.91 21.40
CA MET A 314 -7.78 7.13 21.40
C MET A 314 -8.59 5.86 21.62
N GLU A 315 -7.97 4.69 21.47
CA GLU A 315 -8.68 3.40 21.50
C GLU A 315 -8.79 2.80 22.91
N ASN A 316 -8.28 3.49 23.95
CA ASN A 316 -8.25 2.95 25.32
C ASN A 316 -9.13 3.67 26.35
N ASP A 317 -9.90 4.70 25.97
CA ASP A 317 -10.94 5.27 26.83
C ASP A 317 -12.09 5.83 25.96
N GLN A 318 -13.19 5.08 25.81
CA GLN A 318 -14.36 5.45 25.00
C GLN A 318 -15.20 6.62 25.59
N GLY A 319 -14.57 7.66 26.13
CA GLY A 319 -15.31 8.80 26.68
C GLY A 319 -14.49 10.05 27.04
N ASP A 320 -13.15 9.98 27.08
CA ASP A 320 -12.30 11.08 27.52
C ASP A 320 -11.00 11.20 26.68
N LEU A 321 -10.93 12.23 25.83
CA LEU A 321 -9.75 12.55 25.02
C LEU A 321 -8.84 13.60 25.66
N GLN A 322 -9.13 14.06 26.88
CA GLN A 322 -8.36 15.12 27.53
C GLN A 322 -6.95 14.64 27.88
N GLN A 323 -6.83 13.42 28.43
CA GLN A 323 -5.52 12.87 28.80
C GLN A 323 -4.60 12.72 27.59
N TRP A 324 -5.15 12.23 26.47
CA TRP A 324 -4.43 12.15 25.21
C TRP A 324 -3.98 13.53 24.71
N SER A 325 -4.90 14.51 24.73
CA SER A 325 -4.63 15.87 24.25
C SER A 325 -3.53 16.55 25.09
N ILE A 326 -3.56 16.37 26.41
CA ILE A 326 -2.55 16.88 27.35
C ILE A 326 -1.20 16.20 27.09
N ALA A 327 -1.15 14.86 27.09
CA ALA A 327 0.09 14.11 26.92
C ALA A 327 0.77 14.41 25.57
N THR A 328 -0.02 14.46 24.50
CA THR A 328 0.46 14.77 23.15
C THR A 328 0.99 16.20 23.08
N THR A 329 0.21 17.19 23.51
CA THR A 329 0.61 18.61 23.46
C THR A 329 1.84 18.87 24.33
N ALA A 330 1.89 18.31 25.54
CA ALA A 330 3.03 18.45 26.44
C ALA A 330 4.31 17.85 25.85
N SER A 331 4.24 16.60 25.37
CA SER A 331 5.42 15.87 24.88
C SER A 331 6.06 16.56 23.66
N VAL A 332 5.26 16.97 22.66
CA VAL A 332 5.77 17.63 21.46
C VAL A 332 6.31 19.03 21.76
N THR A 333 5.69 19.76 22.69
CA THR A 333 6.15 21.09 23.11
C THR A 333 7.47 21.01 23.86
N VAL A 334 7.63 20.03 24.76
CA VAL A 334 8.89 19.77 25.47
C VAL A 334 9.99 19.42 24.48
N LEU A 335 9.70 18.56 23.50
CA LEU A 335 10.66 18.21 22.46
C LEU A 335 11.11 19.45 21.67
N ALA A 336 10.17 20.28 21.21
CA ALA A 336 10.47 21.52 20.51
C ALA A 336 11.35 22.45 21.37
N PHE A 337 10.99 22.66 22.63
CA PHE A 337 11.77 23.48 23.57
C PHE A 337 13.20 22.97 23.74
N VAL A 338 13.37 21.67 23.98
CA VAL A 338 14.68 21.03 24.13
C VAL A 338 15.52 21.22 22.86
N THR A 339 14.94 21.08 21.66
CA THR A 339 15.69 21.27 20.42
C THR A 339 16.17 22.71 20.22
N VAL A 340 15.37 23.72 20.63
CA VAL A 340 15.81 25.12 20.63
C VAL A 340 16.94 25.35 21.62
N CYS A 341 16.85 24.81 22.85
CA CYS A 341 17.93 24.87 23.83
C CYS A 341 19.21 24.22 23.30
N LEU A 342 19.11 23.06 22.66
CA LEU A 342 20.25 22.37 22.05
C LEU A 342 20.87 23.16 20.90
N ARG A 343 20.05 23.86 20.09
CA ARG A 343 20.55 24.79 19.07
C ARG A 343 21.37 25.92 19.70
N LEU A 344 20.87 26.55 20.75
CA LEU A 344 21.60 27.62 21.46
C LEU A 344 22.89 27.10 22.10
N LEU A 345 22.86 25.90 22.68
CA LEU A 345 24.05 25.23 23.22
C LEU A 345 25.08 24.94 22.13
N ALA A 346 24.66 24.47 20.95
CA ALA A 346 25.54 24.23 19.81
C ALA A 346 26.22 25.52 19.33
N ARG A 347 25.50 26.65 19.34
CA ARG A 347 26.03 27.97 19.01
C ARG A 347 27.06 28.43 20.06
N TYR A 348 26.75 28.23 21.34
CA TYR A 348 27.63 28.56 22.44
C TYR A 348 28.94 27.76 22.39
N GLU A 349 28.88 26.44 22.21
CA GLU A 349 30.06 25.57 22.11
C GLU A 349 30.96 25.99 20.94
N ARG A 350 30.36 26.35 19.80
CA ARG A 350 31.10 26.81 18.62
C ARG A 350 31.55 28.27 18.69
N LYS A 351 31.29 28.98 19.79
CA LYS A 351 31.57 30.42 19.97
C LYS A 351 31.02 31.28 18.82
N GLN A 352 29.90 30.87 18.23
CA GLN A 352 29.26 31.58 17.13
C GLN A 352 28.32 32.64 17.69
N LYS A 353 28.38 33.85 17.13
CA LYS A 353 27.40 34.89 17.45
C LYS A 353 26.00 34.45 16.98
N LEU A 354 25.00 34.71 17.82
CA LEU A 354 23.59 34.55 17.48
C LEU A 354 23.24 35.48 16.33
N TRP A 355 22.44 34.98 15.40
CA TRP A 355 22.00 35.74 14.24
C TRP A 355 20.47 35.74 14.14
N TRP A 356 19.92 36.47 13.18
CA TRP A 356 18.47 36.64 13.05
C TRP A 356 17.70 35.32 12.94
N ASP A 357 18.31 34.26 12.39
CA ASP A 357 17.70 32.92 12.36
C ASP A 357 17.47 32.36 13.77
N ASP A 358 18.43 32.57 14.68
CA ASP A 358 18.39 32.09 16.05
C ASP A 358 17.40 32.93 16.91
N TYR A 359 17.30 34.24 16.69
CA TYR A 359 16.30 35.07 17.38
C TYR A 359 14.87 34.76 16.93
N MET A 360 14.66 34.54 15.63
CA MET A 360 13.33 34.22 15.09
C MET A 360 12.82 32.85 15.56
N ILE A 361 13.69 31.85 15.73
CA ILE A 361 13.24 30.56 16.26
C ILE A 361 12.92 30.62 17.75
N ILE A 362 13.67 31.41 18.54
CA ILE A 362 13.34 31.66 19.95
C ILE A 362 11.98 32.35 20.05
N PHE A 363 11.73 33.35 19.20
CA PHE A 363 10.45 34.04 19.13
C PHE A 363 9.30 33.07 18.74
N SER A 364 9.50 32.24 17.72
CA SER A 364 8.54 31.21 17.31
C SER A 364 8.23 30.21 18.43
N MET A 365 9.23 29.83 19.24
CA MET A 365 9.04 28.96 20.40
C MET A 365 8.24 29.64 21.52
N LEU A 366 8.53 30.91 21.83
CA LEU A 366 7.73 31.67 22.80
C LEU A 366 6.29 31.82 22.33
N TRP A 367 6.08 32.08 21.04
CA TRP A 367 4.75 32.13 20.43
C TRP A 367 4.05 30.77 20.48
N ASN A 368 4.78 29.67 20.34
CA ASN A 368 4.23 28.31 20.45
C ASN A 368 3.67 28.07 21.85
N LEU A 369 4.35 28.56 22.90
CA LEU A 369 3.85 28.47 24.27
C LEU A 369 2.55 29.26 24.49
N VAL A 370 2.38 30.40 23.79
CA VAL A 370 1.11 31.16 23.84
C VAL A 370 -0.03 30.34 23.25
N VAL A 371 0.16 29.74 22.07
CA VAL A 371 -0.86 28.89 21.44
C VAL A 371 -1.19 27.68 22.31
N VAL A 372 -0.18 27.00 22.84
CA VAL A 372 -0.34 25.87 23.77
C VAL A 372 -1.10 26.29 25.03
N GLY A 373 -0.91 27.51 25.53
CA GLY A 373 -1.69 28.08 26.64
C GLY A 373 -3.18 28.13 26.33
N PHE A 374 -3.57 28.56 25.13
CA PHE A 374 -4.97 28.53 24.69
C PHE A 374 -5.50 27.10 24.51
N ILE A 375 -4.67 26.16 24.05
CA ILE A 375 -5.05 24.74 23.98
C ILE A 375 -5.39 24.21 25.37
N TYR A 376 -4.57 24.48 26.39
CA TYR A 376 -4.88 24.09 27.76
C TYR A 376 -6.10 24.80 28.33
N ALA A 377 -6.34 26.06 27.95
CA ALA A 377 -7.57 26.77 28.31
C ALA A 377 -8.81 26.05 27.73
N MET A 378 -8.77 25.62 26.47
CA MET A 378 -9.85 24.85 25.86
C MET A 378 -10.08 23.49 26.55
N ILE A 379 -9.00 22.76 26.89
CA ILE A 379 -9.09 21.50 27.63
C ILE A 379 -9.76 21.74 29.00
N LYS A 380 -9.37 22.82 29.70
CA LYS A 380 -9.97 23.20 31.00
C LYS A 380 -11.47 23.49 30.90
N GLU A 381 -11.93 24.07 29.80
CA GLU A 381 -13.36 24.33 29.57
C GLU A 381 -14.14 23.06 29.18
N GLY A 382 -13.48 21.94 28.86
CA GLY A 382 -14.13 20.66 28.56
C GLY A 382 -13.83 20.08 27.17
N MET A 383 -12.92 20.68 26.38
CA MET A 383 -12.53 20.12 25.08
C MET A 383 -11.97 18.69 25.25
N GLY A 384 -12.49 17.73 24.48
CA GLY A 384 -12.17 16.30 24.62
C GLY A 384 -13.20 15.47 25.38
N LEU A 385 -14.24 16.10 25.94
CA LEU A 385 -15.45 15.44 26.47
C LEU A 385 -16.61 15.62 25.49
N HIS A 386 -17.61 14.73 25.55
CA HIS A 386 -18.79 14.80 24.69
C HIS A 386 -19.62 16.06 25.00
N ALA A 387 -20.12 16.75 23.98
CA ALA A 387 -20.78 18.05 24.11
C ALA A 387 -22.05 18.03 24.98
N ASP A 388 -22.69 16.88 25.15
CA ASP A 388 -23.84 16.64 26.03
C ASP A 388 -23.48 16.65 27.53
N THR A 389 -22.21 16.38 27.87
CA THR A 389 -21.72 16.35 29.26
C THR A 389 -21.26 17.72 29.78
N ILE A 390 -21.21 18.75 28.92
CA ILE A 390 -20.60 20.05 29.22
C ILE A 390 -21.67 21.15 29.22
N PRO A 391 -21.66 22.11 30.16
CA PRO A 391 -22.52 23.29 30.09
C PRO A 391 -22.35 24.07 28.78
N THR A 392 -23.46 24.51 28.18
CA THR A 392 -23.45 25.26 26.90
C THR A 392 -22.61 26.54 26.95
N SER A 393 -22.48 27.17 28.12
CA SER A 393 -21.58 28.31 28.34
C SER A 393 -20.12 27.99 28.03
N ASN A 394 -19.67 26.78 28.37
CA ASN A 394 -18.28 26.37 28.20
C ASN A 394 -18.01 26.00 26.74
N VAL A 395 -18.99 25.43 26.04
CA VAL A 395 -18.90 25.18 24.59
C VAL A 395 -18.67 26.48 23.82
N VAL A 396 -19.37 27.55 24.20
CA VAL A 396 -19.16 28.89 23.62
C VAL A 396 -17.76 29.42 23.95
N MET A 397 -17.25 29.17 25.15
CA MET A 397 -15.88 29.57 25.54
C MET A 397 -14.81 28.80 24.77
N ILE A 398 -15.00 27.49 24.55
CA ILE A 398 -14.13 26.66 23.71
C ILE A 398 -14.07 27.25 22.29
N ALA A 399 -15.22 27.58 21.70
CA ALA A 399 -15.27 28.18 20.36
C ALA A 399 -14.54 29.54 20.29
N LYS A 400 -14.69 30.40 21.31
CA LYS A 400 -13.97 31.68 21.39
C LYS A 400 -12.45 31.48 21.46
N PHE A 401 -11.98 30.55 22.30
CA PHE A 401 -10.56 30.24 22.41
C PHE A 401 -10.02 29.59 21.14
N LEU A 402 -10.81 28.75 20.47
CA LEU A 402 -10.44 28.10 19.22
C LEU A 402 -10.13 29.13 18.12
N VAL A 403 -11.01 30.12 17.91
CA VAL A 403 -10.80 31.18 16.90
C VAL A 403 -9.50 31.95 17.18
N VAL A 404 -9.25 32.31 18.44
CA VAL A 404 -8.02 32.99 18.82
C VAL A 404 -6.79 32.10 18.60
N ALA A 405 -6.87 30.82 19.00
CA ALA A 405 -5.79 29.86 18.84
C ALA A 405 -5.45 29.60 17.36
N GLU A 406 -6.45 29.52 16.48
CA GLU A 406 -6.25 29.34 15.04
C GLU A 406 -5.48 30.51 14.41
N ILE A 407 -5.84 31.74 14.74
CA ILE A 407 -5.12 32.93 14.26
C ILE A 407 -3.66 32.87 14.75
N LEU A 408 -3.44 32.64 16.04
CA LEU A 408 -2.11 32.59 16.62
C LEU A 408 -1.26 31.44 16.04
N TYR A 409 -1.87 30.29 15.74
CA TYR A 409 -1.23 29.15 15.08
C TYR A 409 -0.67 29.51 13.71
N VAL A 410 -1.45 30.21 12.86
CA VAL A 410 -1.00 30.61 11.51
C VAL A 410 0.24 31.51 11.59
N PHE A 411 0.25 32.45 12.53
CA PHE A 411 1.42 33.30 12.77
C PHE A 411 2.64 32.47 13.20
N ASN A 412 2.45 31.43 14.02
CA ASN A 412 3.55 30.56 14.42
C ASN A 412 4.25 29.92 13.21
N LEU A 413 3.47 29.36 12.29
CA LEU A 413 4.01 28.74 11.06
C LEU A 413 4.85 29.72 10.24
N VAL A 414 4.44 31.00 10.18
CA VAL A 414 5.20 32.05 9.50
C VAL A 414 6.53 32.31 10.19
N TRP A 415 6.54 32.48 11.51
CA TRP A 415 7.77 32.72 12.27
C TRP A 415 8.77 31.57 12.12
N THR A 416 8.30 30.32 12.16
CA THR A 416 9.14 29.14 11.95
C THR A 416 9.72 29.11 10.53
N LYS A 417 8.89 29.34 9.50
CA LYS A 417 9.35 29.37 8.09
C LYS A 417 10.37 30.49 7.85
N LEU A 418 10.14 31.67 8.40
CA LEU A 418 11.09 32.79 8.28
C LEU A 418 12.43 32.47 8.95
N SER A 419 12.44 31.80 10.11
CA SER A 419 13.69 31.33 10.72
C SER A 419 14.46 30.37 9.80
N ILE A 420 13.77 29.40 9.19
CA ILE A 420 14.38 28.46 8.24
C ILE A 420 14.95 29.19 7.02
N LEU A 421 14.19 30.13 6.45
CA LEU A 421 14.64 30.95 5.32
C LEU A 421 15.87 31.79 5.65
N LEU A 422 15.90 32.44 6.83
CA LEU A 422 17.06 33.19 7.31
C LEU A 422 18.27 32.28 7.52
N MET A 423 18.07 31.08 8.04
CA MET A 423 19.13 30.09 8.17
C MET A 423 19.70 29.70 6.80
N TYR A 424 18.84 29.44 5.81
CA TYR A 424 19.31 29.13 4.46
C TYR A 424 20.01 30.31 3.78
N TYR A 425 19.49 31.52 3.97
CA TYR A 425 20.13 32.76 3.52
C TYR A 425 21.55 32.93 4.10
N ARG A 426 21.77 32.47 5.33
CA ARG A 426 23.08 32.46 5.99
C ARG A 426 24.02 31.38 5.43
N ILE A 427 23.51 30.19 5.14
CA ILE A 427 24.31 29.03 4.69
C ILE A 427 24.75 29.19 3.23
N PHE A 428 23.81 29.53 2.35
CA PHE A 428 24.08 29.61 0.91
C PHE A 428 24.59 31.00 0.53
N ARG A 429 25.78 31.04 -0.09
CA ARG A 429 26.39 32.29 -0.56
C ARG A 429 26.00 32.68 -1.99
N PHE A 430 25.26 31.84 -2.69
CA PHE A 430 24.87 32.08 -4.08
C PHE A 430 23.82 33.21 -4.18
N PRO A 431 23.98 34.17 -5.10
CA PRO A 431 23.07 35.32 -5.23
C PRO A 431 21.65 34.90 -5.63
N TYR A 432 21.52 33.92 -6.54
CA TYR A 432 20.23 33.35 -6.95
C TYR A 432 19.44 32.85 -5.74
N PHE A 433 20.06 32.06 -4.87
CA PHE A 433 19.42 31.48 -3.69
C PHE A 433 18.91 32.56 -2.72
N LYS A 434 19.66 33.65 -2.56
CA LYS A 434 19.25 34.79 -1.73
C LYS A 434 18.03 35.52 -2.29
N THR A 435 17.97 35.71 -3.61
CA THR A 435 16.81 36.30 -4.27
C THR A 435 15.55 35.46 -4.04
N TRP A 436 15.65 34.13 -4.17
CA TRP A 436 14.51 33.24 -3.88
C TRP A 436 14.09 33.25 -2.41
N ALA A 437 15.05 33.35 -1.48
CA ALA A 437 14.72 33.48 -0.06
C ALA A 437 13.91 34.76 0.22
N TYR A 438 14.22 35.88 -0.43
CA TYR A 438 13.42 37.10 -0.30
C TYR A 438 12.03 36.97 -0.96
N ILE A 439 11.94 36.36 -2.15
CA ILE A 439 10.67 36.15 -2.85
C ILE A 439 9.74 35.28 -1.99
N ILE A 440 10.23 34.13 -1.54
CA ILE A 440 9.45 33.19 -0.71
C ILE A 440 9.11 33.83 0.64
N GLY A 441 10.05 34.55 1.27
CA GLY A 441 9.79 35.24 2.53
C GLY A 441 8.68 36.30 2.41
N THR A 442 8.72 37.09 1.33
CA THR A 442 7.68 38.09 1.03
C THR A 442 6.33 37.42 0.78
N PHE A 443 6.32 36.32 0.02
CA PHE A 443 5.10 35.54 -0.23
C PHE A 443 4.49 35.00 1.06
N VAL A 444 5.29 34.44 1.97
CA VAL A 444 4.81 33.93 3.26
C VAL A 444 4.22 35.04 4.14
N ILE A 445 4.81 36.23 4.13
CA ILE A 445 4.27 37.41 4.84
C ILE A 445 2.95 37.88 4.22
N LEU A 446 2.89 38.02 2.90
CA LEU A 446 1.65 38.42 2.21
C LEU A 446 0.53 37.41 2.47
N TRP A 447 0.85 36.12 2.46
CA TRP A 447 -0.10 35.05 2.75
C TRP A 447 -0.72 35.17 4.16
N VAL A 448 0.08 35.42 5.21
CA VAL A 448 -0.49 35.59 6.56
C VAL A 448 -1.30 36.88 6.71
N ILE A 449 -0.92 37.95 6.02
CA ILE A 449 -1.71 39.19 5.99
C ILE A 449 -3.08 38.90 5.38
N CYS A 450 -3.13 38.27 4.21
CA CYS A 450 -4.38 37.89 3.54
C CYS A 450 -5.25 36.98 4.42
N ILE A 451 -4.66 35.95 5.04
CA ILE A 451 -5.39 35.04 5.92
C ILE A 451 -5.91 35.76 7.17
N THR A 452 -5.13 36.65 7.77
CA THR A 452 -5.55 37.41 8.95
C THR A 452 -6.76 38.28 8.62
N PHE A 453 -6.75 38.97 7.48
CA PHE A 453 -7.92 39.74 7.03
C PHE A 453 -9.12 38.85 6.72
N LEU A 454 -8.90 37.68 6.10
CA LEU A 454 -9.96 36.71 5.84
C LEU A 454 -10.64 36.26 7.14
N PHE A 455 -9.86 35.94 8.19
CA PHE A 455 -10.43 35.57 9.50
C PHE A 455 -11.14 36.74 10.20
N ILE A 456 -10.65 37.97 10.08
CA ILE A 456 -11.27 39.15 10.69
C ILE A 456 -12.59 39.52 10.00
N PHE A 457 -12.67 39.40 8.67
CA PHE A 457 -13.82 39.86 7.89
C PHE A 457 -14.91 38.79 7.65
N ILE A 458 -14.74 37.54 8.13
CA ILE A 458 -15.71 36.43 7.98
C ILE A 458 -16.88 36.48 8.98
N CYS A 459 -17.17 37.63 9.60
CA CYS A 459 -18.37 37.75 10.42
C CYS A 459 -19.65 37.63 9.54
N VAL A 460 -20.39 36.54 9.79
CA VAL A 460 -21.77 36.15 9.37
C VAL A 460 -21.86 35.19 8.15
N PRO A 461 -22.38 33.95 8.28
CA PRO A 461 -22.43 32.99 9.40
C PRO A 461 -21.39 31.85 9.25
N VAL A 462 -21.11 31.15 10.35
CA VAL A 462 -20.01 30.17 10.57
C VAL A 462 -20.21 28.82 9.82
N GLU A 463 -21.29 28.68 9.05
CA GLU A 463 -21.69 27.40 8.45
C GLU A 463 -21.00 27.09 7.10
N LYS A 464 -20.14 27.98 6.58
CA LYS A 464 -19.53 27.83 5.25
C LYS A 464 -18.04 28.14 5.18
N LEU A 465 -17.24 27.66 6.12
CA LEU A 465 -15.78 27.77 6.07
C LEU A 465 -15.14 26.63 5.28
N CYS A 466 -15.09 26.78 3.95
CA CYS A 466 -14.14 26.07 3.09
C CYS A 466 -13.00 27.03 2.71
N VAL A 467 -11.82 26.86 3.30
CA VAL A 467 -10.59 27.45 2.75
C VAL A 467 -9.63 26.34 2.35
N VAL A 468 -9.36 26.39 1.05
CA VAL A 468 -8.71 25.40 0.20
C VAL A 468 -7.20 25.42 0.42
N PHE A 469 -6.59 24.24 0.37
CA PHE A 469 -5.15 23.89 0.34
C PHE A 469 -4.46 23.37 1.62
N ALA A 470 -5.10 23.39 2.80
CA ALA A 470 -4.66 22.60 3.97
C ALA A 470 -5.41 21.26 4.10
N SER A 471 -6.10 20.85 3.03
CA SER A 471 -7.28 19.99 3.09
C SER A 471 -7.02 18.49 3.00
N ALA A 472 -5.85 17.94 2.70
CA ALA A 472 -5.76 16.49 2.47
C ALA A 472 -6.08 15.61 3.71
N TYR A 473 -5.72 16.06 4.93
CA TYR A 473 -6.03 15.37 6.18
C TYR A 473 -7.25 15.97 6.91
N ARG A 474 -7.44 17.30 6.83
CA ARG A 474 -8.65 17.95 7.38
C ARG A 474 -9.93 17.51 6.64
N PHE A 475 -9.82 17.11 5.36
CA PHE A 475 -10.92 16.55 4.56
C PHE A 475 -11.33 15.13 5.01
N SER A 476 -10.42 14.30 5.54
CA SER A 476 -10.81 12.99 6.08
C SER A 476 -11.51 13.11 7.44
N VAL A 477 -11.08 14.05 8.28
CA VAL A 477 -11.73 14.35 9.59
C VAL A 477 -13.08 15.05 9.41
N LEU A 478 -13.29 15.74 8.29
CA LEU A 478 -14.59 16.33 7.92
C LEU A 478 -15.70 15.27 7.75
N PHE A 479 -15.36 14.01 7.46
CA PHE A 479 -16.33 12.90 7.41
C PHE A 479 -16.64 12.27 8.78
N THR A 480 -15.88 12.61 9.83
CA THR A 480 -16.16 12.22 11.23
C THR A 480 -16.68 13.39 12.08
N TYR A 481 -16.71 14.61 11.55
CA TYR A 481 -17.27 15.76 12.24
C TYR A 481 -18.80 15.63 12.36
N THR A 482 -19.28 15.51 13.59
CA THR A 482 -20.70 15.55 13.92
C THR A 482 -20.99 16.88 14.60
N ALA A 483 -21.88 17.70 14.01
CA ALA A 483 -22.29 18.98 14.59
C ALA A 483 -22.93 18.84 15.98
N THR A 484 -23.39 17.64 16.32
CA THR A 484 -23.95 17.28 17.64
C THR A 484 -22.88 17.10 18.73
N ASP A 485 -21.62 16.87 18.37
CA ASP A 485 -20.51 16.66 19.32
C ASP A 485 -19.21 17.35 18.88
N SER A 486 -19.28 18.68 18.77
CA SER A 486 -18.13 19.49 18.37
C SER A 486 -16.98 19.42 19.38
N SER A 487 -17.28 19.39 20.68
CA SER A 487 -16.27 19.46 21.76
C SER A 487 -15.35 18.23 21.79
N TYR A 488 -15.89 17.04 21.51
CA TYR A 488 -15.13 15.80 21.44
C TYR A 488 -14.34 15.67 20.13
N THR A 489 -14.99 15.96 19.00
CA THR A 489 -14.39 15.83 17.66
C THR A 489 -13.31 16.89 17.37
N LEU A 490 -13.30 18.02 18.09
CA LEU A 490 -12.28 19.07 17.97
C LEU A 490 -10.92 18.68 18.60
N ALA A 491 -10.91 17.87 19.67
CA ALA A 491 -9.68 17.54 20.39
C ALA A 491 -8.57 16.90 19.52
N PRO A 492 -8.86 15.90 18.66
CA PRO A 492 -7.88 15.36 17.70
C PRO A 492 -7.26 16.42 16.78
N THR A 493 -8.09 17.34 16.29
CA THR A 493 -7.69 18.38 15.34
C THR A 493 -6.74 19.36 16.02
N VAL A 494 -7.08 19.80 17.24
CA VAL A 494 -6.23 20.71 18.03
C VAL A 494 -4.92 20.03 18.43
N GLY A 495 -4.95 18.74 18.79
CA GLY A 495 -3.74 17.96 19.06
C GLY A 495 -2.77 17.95 17.88
N TRP A 496 -3.28 17.81 16.65
CA TRP A 496 -2.48 17.88 15.43
C TRP A 496 -1.85 19.25 15.16
N THR A 497 -2.54 20.34 15.50
CA THR A 497 -1.96 21.69 15.36
C THR A 497 -0.71 21.85 16.23
N ALA A 498 -0.72 21.32 17.45
CA ALA A 498 0.44 21.33 18.35
C ALA A 498 1.61 20.49 17.82
N ILE A 499 1.31 19.31 17.24
CA ILE A 499 2.30 18.44 16.58
C ILE A 499 2.97 19.19 15.42
N GLU A 500 2.18 19.81 14.53
CA GLU A 500 2.69 20.48 13.34
C GLU A 500 3.61 21.66 13.66
N MET A 501 3.17 22.55 14.56
CA MET A 501 3.99 23.68 15.01
C MET A 501 5.32 23.20 15.61
N SER A 502 5.24 22.19 16.48
CA SER A 502 6.40 21.65 17.18
C SER A 502 7.37 20.95 16.21
N ALA A 503 6.85 20.20 15.25
CA ALA A 503 7.64 19.56 14.19
C ALA A 503 8.36 20.59 13.32
N GLY A 504 7.70 21.71 12.99
CA GLY A 504 8.30 22.84 12.29
C GLY A 504 9.52 23.40 13.06
N ILE A 505 9.37 23.65 14.36
CA ILE A 505 10.45 24.17 15.22
C ILE A 505 11.62 23.19 15.31
N VAL A 506 11.32 21.90 15.52
CA VAL A 506 12.33 20.83 15.56
C VAL A 506 13.12 20.80 14.24
N SER A 507 12.41 20.80 13.10
CA SER A 507 13.00 20.79 11.75
C SER A 507 13.93 21.99 11.54
N ALA A 508 13.50 23.19 11.96
CA ALA A 508 14.33 24.39 11.87
C ALA A 508 15.65 24.25 12.65
N CYS A 509 15.65 23.52 13.76
CA CYS A 509 16.83 23.32 14.61
C CYS A 509 17.79 22.22 14.10
N LEU A 510 17.30 21.20 13.38
CA LEU A 510 18.08 20.02 12.97
C LEU A 510 19.45 20.32 12.36
N PRO A 511 19.61 21.28 11.41
CA PRO A 511 20.90 21.51 10.76
C PRO A 511 22.00 22.00 11.71
N THR A 512 21.62 22.53 12.88
CA THR A 512 22.53 23.13 13.86
C THR A 512 22.87 22.21 15.03
N LEU A 513 22.20 21.05 15.18
CA LEU A 513 22.29 20.19 16.37
C LEU A 513 23.54 19.29 16.43
N ARG A 514 24.17 18.99 15.29
CA ARG A 514 25.33 18.08 15.19
C ARG A 514 26.47 18.35 16.20
N PRO A 515 26.85 19.60 16.53
CA PRO A 515 27.90 19.91 17.50
C PRO A 515 27.46 19.66 18.94
N ALA A 516 26.28 20.15 19.34
CA ALA A 516 25.75 19.94 20.69
C ALA A 516 25.57 18.46 21.03
N LEU A 517 25.10 17.65 20.08
CA LEU A 517 24.98 16.21 20.27
C LEU A 517 26.34 15.53 20.52
N ARG A 518 27.41 15.98 19.84
CA ARG A 518 28.78 15.50 20.07
C ARG A 518 29.32 15.96 21.42
N TYR A 519 29.03 17.20 21.84
CA TYR A 519 29.40 17.70 23.16
C TYR A 519 28.73 16.91 24.28
N MET A 520 27.42 16.66 24.18
CA MET A 520 26.68 15.87 25.17
C MET A 520 27.16 14.41 25.22
N ALA A 521 27.41 13.78 24.07
CA ALA A 521 27.98 12.43 24.00
C ALA A 521 29.36 12.33 24.68
N ARG A 522 30.20 13.36 24.53
CA ARG A 522 31.51 13.46 25.21
C ARG A 522 31.36 13.61 26.72
N LYS A 523 30.43 14.44 27.19
CA LYS A 523 30.20 14.68 28.63
C LYS A 523 29.54 13.48 29.34
N LEU A 524 28.72 12.71 28.62
CA LEU A 524 28.04 11.51 29.14
C LEU A 524 28.89 10.23 29.04
N GLY A 525 30.15 10.32 28.59
CA GLY A 525 31.06 9.17 28.53
C GLY A 525 30.73 8.14 27.45
N LEU A 526 29.80 8.43 26.53
CA LEU A 526 29.36 7.53 25.46
C LEU A 526 30.36 7.55 24.28
N HIS A 527 31.59 7.09 24.51
CA HIS A 527 32.67 7.09 23.50
C HIS A 527 32.51 6.00 22.41
N GLY A 528 31.48 5.16 22.43
CA GLY A 528 31.44 3.94 21.61
C GLY A 528 30.22 3.71 20.70
N ARG A 529 29.16 4.53 20.74
CA ARG A 529 27.93 4.26 19.95
C ARG A 529 27.29 5.54 19.43
N LEU A 530 27.75 6.01 18.27
CA LEU A 530 26.97 6.93 17.42
C LEU A 530 26.72 6.22 16.07
N PRO A 531 25.49 6.23 15.52
CA PRO A 531 25.17 5.60 14.25
C PRO A 531 26.05 6.14 13.10
N ALA A 532 26.35 5.26 12.13
CA ALA A 532 27.24 5.51 10.99
C ALA A 532 26.89 6.76 10.16
N LEU A 533 25.66 7.27 10.24
CA LEU A 533 25.22 8.56 9.66
C LEU A 533 26.03 9.80 10.15
N PHE A 534 26.80 9.69 11.24
CA PHE A 534 27.51 10.83 11.84
C PHE A 534 29.04 10.79 11.73
N GLN A 535 29.63 9.74 11.18
CA GLN A 535 31.07 9.66 10.90
C GLN A 535 31.38 10.40 9.59
N SER A 536 32.32 11.34 9.65
CA SER A 536 32.86 12.03 8.48
C SER A 536 34.25 11.45 8.25
N THR A 537 34.45 10.86 7.08
CA THR A 537 35.77 10.49 6.56
C THR A 537 36.54 11.77 6.27
N THR A 538 37.25 12.29 7.27
CA THR A 538 38.35 13.22 7.02
C THR A 538 39.56 12.38 6.62
N GLY A 539 39.87 12.37 5.32
CA GLY A 539 41.09 11.78 4.79
C GLY A 539 42.31 12.47 5.40
N GLN A 540 43.04 11.74 6.24
CA GLN A 540 44.42 12.02 6.57
C GLN A 540 45.28 11.03 5.78
N MET A 541 45.90 11.50 4.70
CA MET A 541 47.07 10.83 4.14
C MET A 541 48.18 10.86 5.19
N SER A 542 48.45 9.69 5.79
CA SER A 542 49.67 9.46 6.54
C SER A 542 50.85 9.50 5.56
N LYS A 543 51.73 10.50 5.73
CA LYS A 543 53.05 10.50 5.11
C LYS A 543 53.94 9.53 5.89
N THR A 544 54.17 8.35 5.34
CA THR A 544 55.23 7.45 5.81
C THR A 544 56.55 7.95 5.25
N SER A 545 57.42 8.46 6.12
CA SER A 545 58.79 8.88 5.79
C SER A 545 59.73 7.67 5.72
N ILE A 546 60.37 7.47 4.57
CA ILE A 546 61.53 6.59 4.37
C ILE A 546 62.80 7.46 4.55
N PRO A 547 63.79 7.10 5.38
CA PRO A 547 65.05 7.83 5.46
C PRO A 547 66.01 7.33 4.38
N ALA A 548 66.46 8.23 3.50
CA ALA A 548 67.52 7.95 2.53
C ALA A 548 68.85 8.49 3.05
N THR A 549 69.81 7.60 3.27
CA THR A 549 71.23 7.91 3.45
C THR A 549 71.86 8.29 2.11
N GLY A 550 72.39 9.50 1.99
CA GLY A 550 73.27 9.95 0.92
C GLY A 550 74.12 11.11 1.44
N PRO A 551 75.46 11.07 1.35
CA PRO A 551 76.30 12.01 2.08
C PRO A 551 76.67 13.25 1.26
N SER A 552 76.84 14.35 2.00
CA SER A 552 77.69 15.52 1.72
C SER A 552 77.13 16.50 0.66
N ARG A 553 77.28 17.83 0.77
CA ARG A 553 78.16 18.66 1.60
C ARG A 553 77.75 20.15 1.44
N THR A 554 77.87 20.92 2.53
CA THR A 554 78.32 22.34 2.65
C THR A 554 77.59 23.46 1.87
N GLU A 555 76.97 24.41 2.59
CA GLU A 555 77.42 25.82 2.79
C GLU A 555 76.91 26.75 1.67
N ASP A 556 76.60 28.03 1.82
CA ASP A 556 76.25 28.94 2.92
C ASP A 556 75.73 30.23 2.21
N SER A 557 75.06 31.12 2.94
CA SER A 557 74.97 32.57 2.66
C SER A 557 74.08 33.17 1.52
N THR A 558 73.05 33.92 1.96
CA THR A 558 72.59 35.27 1.54
C THR A 558 72.59 35.72 0.06
N ALA A 559 71.43 36.16 -0.45
CA ALA A 559 71.13 37.56 -0.88
C ALA A 559 69.88 37.67 -1.79
N THR A 560 68.86 38.37 -1.27
CA THR A 560 68.08 39.52 -1.80
C THR A 560 67.92 39.81 -3.31
N ILE A 561 66.71 40.33 -3.66
CA ILE A 561 66.33 41.28 -4.76
C ILE A 561 65.98 40.66 -6.14
N ILE A 562 64.96 41.02 -6.95
CA ILE A 562 63.71 41.84 -6.95
C ILE A 562 62.92 41.42 -8.24
N GLN A 563 61.58 41.51 -8.23
CA GLN A 563 60.56 41.71 -9.32
C GLN A 563 60.86 41.30 -10.79
N HIS A 564 59.95 40.75 -11.60
CA HIS A 564 58.61 41.24 -11.97
C HIS A 564 57.87 40.22 -12.89
N SER A 565 56.52 40.25 -12.83
CA SER A 565 55.49 39.93 -13.85
C SER A 565 55.59 38.78 -14.88
N GLU A 566 54.51 37.98 -14.85
CA GLU A 566 53.73 37.36 -15.95
C GLU A 566 54.14 36.02 -16.61
N ARG A 567 53.07 35.24 -16.89
CA ARG A 567 52.88 33.79 -17.21
C ARG A 567 53.43 33.39 -18.61
N PRO A 568 53.36 32.11 -19.15
CA PRO A 568 52.41 30.99 -18.89
C PRO A 568 52.84 29.50 -19.15
N LYS A 569 51.85 28.57 -19.01
CA LYS A 569 51.64 27.17 -19.53
C LYS A 569 51.68 26.03 -18.46
N ARG A 570 50.51 25.45 -18.07
CA ARG A 570 49.72 24.27 -18.57
C ARG A 570 50.21 22.92 -17.99
N HIS A 571 49.42 22.12 -17.25
CA HIS A 571 48.35 21.17 -17.67
C HIS A 571 47.41 20.79 -16.48
N SER A 572 46.05 20.76 -16.61
CA SER A 572 45.14 19.61 -16.95
C SER A 572 44.71 18.76 -15.72
N PHE A 573 43.46 18.36 -15.40
CA PHE A 573 42.08 18.43 -15.95
C PHE A 573 41.10 18.09 -14.78
N TYR A 574 39.88 18.62 -14.62
CA TYR A 574 38.65 18.22 -15.33
C TYR A 574 37.64 19.39 -15.42
N HIS A 575 37.22 19.69 -16.65
CA HIS A 575 36.03 20.45 -17.06
C HIS A 575 35.57 19.84 -18.40
N LEU A 576 34.26 19.86 -18.68
CA LEU A 576 33.71 19.63 -20.02
C LEU A 576 32.90 20.87 -20.42
N PRO A 577 33.25 21.56 -21.52
CA PRO A 577 32.42 22.56 -22.18
C PRO A 577 31.96 22.14 -23.58
N ASP A 578 30.89 22.81 -24.03
CA ASP A 578 30.28 22.82 -25.35
C ASP A 578 31.26 23.22 -26.47
N GLU A 579 31.12 22.63 -27.67
CA GLU A 579 31.51 23.27 -28.94
C GLU A 579 30.53 22.92 -30.07
N THR A 580 30.05 23.96 -30.75
CA THR A 580 29.54 23.96 -32.13
C THR A 580 30.66 24.37 -33.09
N ASP A 581 30.82 23.56 -34.14
CA ASP A 581 31.17 23.86 -35.53
C ASP A 581 32.44 24.68 -35.88
N SER A 582 33.39 24.04 -36.57
CA SER A 582 33.44 24.05 -38.06
C SER A 582 34.81 23.69 -38.64
N ALA A 583 34.76 22.74 -39.59
CA ALA A 583 35.51 22.66 -40.85
C ALA A 583 37.01 22.26 -40.88
N GLY A 584 37.28 21.17 -41.62
CA GLY A 584 38.53 20.95 -42.35
C GLY A 584 38.98 19.50 -42.46
N GLU A 585 38.42 18.74 -43.43
CA GLU A 585 39.05 17.75 -44.33
C GLU A 585 40.18 16.83 -43.79
N GLN A 586 40.19 15.50 -43.92
CA GLN A 586 39.91 14.59 -45.05
C GLN A 586 40.01 13.14 -44.52
N GLY A 587 39.23 12.18 -45.05
CA GLY A 587 39.52 10.74 -44.90
C GLY A 587 38.30 9.82 -44.80
N HIS A 588 38.01 9.14 -45.91
CA HIS A 588 36.86 8.29 -46.22
C HIS A 588 36.66 7.01 -45.38
N SER A 589 35.36 6.63 -45.30
CA SER A 589 34.76 5.26 -45.26
C SER A 589 34.96 4.43 -43.98
N ASP A 590 34.03 3.61 -43.49
CA ASP A 590 32.84 3.04 -44.11
C ASP A 590 31.77 2.70 -43.04
N THR A 591 30.56 2.53 -43.56
CA THR A 591 29.25 2.23 -43.01
C THR A 591 29.14 1.02 -42.05
N SER A 592 28.24 1.11 -41.06
CA SER A 592 27.10 0.19 -40.88
C SER A 592 26.45 0.27 -39.48
N PHE A 593 25.11 0.20 -39.46
CA PHE A 593 24.20 -0.01 -38.32
C PHE A 593 23.85 1.17 -37.39
N ARG A 594 22.84 1.95 -37.82
CA ARG A 594 21.79 2.50 -36.94
C ARG A 594 20.41 2.11 -37.52
N PRO A 595 19.41 1.74 -36.71
CA PRO A 595 18.01 1.77 -37.12
C PRO A 595 17.32 3.08 -36.69
N ASP A 596 16.60 3.68 -37.64
CA ASP A 596 15.78 4.88 -37.50
C ASP A 596 14.33 4.55 -37.06
N TYR A 597 13.75 5.44 -36.25
CA TYR A 597 12.33 5.51 -35.95
C TYR A 597 11.61 6.42 -36.97
N ALA A 598 10.52 5.93 -37.59
CA ALA A 598 9.30 6.70 -37.95
C ALA A 598 8.43 5.94 -38.99
N LYS A 599 7.19 5.56 -38.62
CA LYS A 599 5.97 5.46 -39.47
C LYS A 599 4.75 5.47 -38.51
N THR A 600 4.01 6.56 -38.33
CA THR A 600 2.84 7.03 -39.11
C THR A 600 1.85 5.92 -39.51
N PHE A 601 0.68 5.89 -38.85
CA PHE A 601 -0.47 5.07 -39.22
C PHE A 601 -1.37 5.81 -40.21
N THR A 602 -1.75 5.14 -41.30
CA THR A 602 -2.74 5.60 -42.27
C THR A 602 -3.93 4.64 -42.26
N ASN A 603 -5.13 5.17 -42.08
CA ASN A 603 -6.41 4.47 -42.23
C ASN A 603 -6.65 4.04 -43.68
N VAL A 604 -7.10 2.80 -43.90
CA VAL A 604 -7.73 2.38 -45.16
C VAL A 604 -8.98 1.55 -44.85
N LEU A 605 -10.12 2.07 -45.33
CA LEU A 605 -11.45 1.46 -45.38
C LEU A 605 -11.59 0.51 -46.58
N GLY A 606 -12.36 -0.57 -46.43
CA GLY A 606 -12.97 -1.33 -47.54
C GLY A 606 -13.23 -2.83 -47.22
N PRO A 607 -14.13 -3.52 -47.94
CA PRO A 607 -15.56 -3.59 -47.61
C PRO A 607 -16.07 -5.02 -47.27
N ARG A 608 -17.25 -5.12 -46.62
CA ARG A 608 -18.02 -6.37 -46.40
C ARG A 608 -18.93 -6.67 -47.60
N PRO A 609 -19.27 -7.95 -47.88
CA PRO A 609 -20.40 -8.30 -48.73
C PRO A 609 -21.71 -8.55 -47.95
N GLN A 610 -22.84 -8.21 -48.58
CA GLN A 610 -24.23 -8.39 -48.15
C GLN A 610 -24.88 -9.63 -48.78
N SER A 611 -25.87 -10.21 -48.08
CA SER A 611 -27.17 -10.71 -48.62
C SER A 611 -28.05 -11.07 -47.40
N GLU A 612 -29.15 -10.35 -47.15
CA GLU A 612 -30.57 -10.67 -47.48
C GLU A 612 -31.16 -11.78 -46.58
N LEU A 613 -32.35 -11.77 -45.99
CA LEU A 613 -33.65 -11.09 -46.13
C LEU A 613 -34.39 -11.36 -44.77
N GLY A 614 -35.07 -10.44 -44.07
CA GLY A 614 -36.38 -9.88 -44.40
C GLY A 614 -37.51 -10.46 -43.51
N ALA A 615 -37.97 -9.72 -42.49
CA ALA A 615 -39.37 -9.74 -42.00
C ALA A 615 -39.63 -8.56 -41.05
N ARG A 616 -40.45 -7.61 -41.52
CA ARG A 616 -41.04 -6.49 -40.79
C ARG A 616 -42.31 -6.95 -40.06
N MET A 617 -42.55 -6.41 -38.86
CA MET A 617 -43.90 -6.04 -38.43
C MET A 617 -43.81 -4.83 -37.49
N GLU A 618 -44.39 -3.72 -37.92
CA GLU A 618 -44.55 -2.46 -37.18
C GLU A 618 -45.82 -2.51 -36.33
N PHE A 619 -45.80 -1.92 -35.12
CA PHE A 619 -46.91 -1.13 -34.57
C PHE A 619 -46.40 -0.08 -33.55
N GLU A 620 -46.74 1.16 -33.88
CA GLU A 620 -46.80 2.47 -33.18
C GLU A 620 -46.74 2.48 -31.63
N THR A 621 -45.77 3.16 -30.98
CA THR A 621 -45.58 4.61 -30.67
C THR A 621 -46.52 5.24 -29.62
N SER A 622 -45.96 5.50 -28.42
CA SER A 622 -46.07 6.74 -27.62
C SER A 622 -45.11 6.59 -26.42
N GLY A 623 -44.20 7.47 -26.03
CA GLY A 623 -43.75 8.78 -26.50
C GLY A 623 -42.58 9.23 -25.61
N ALA A 624 -41.99 10.37 -25.98
CA ALA A 624 -40.91 11.14 -25.32
C ALA A 624 -39.45 10.77 -25.68
N VAL A 625 -38.84 11.77 -26.31
CA VAL A 625 -37.54 11.85 -26.97
C VAL A 625 -36.55 12.60 -26.07
N CYS A 626 -35.34 12.08 -25.87
CA CYS A 626 -34.09 12.81 -26.12
C CYS A 626 -32.86 11.88 -26.01
N PRO A 627 -31.85 12.00 -26.89
CA PRO A 627 -30.68 11.12 -26.94
C PRO A 627 -29.53 11.66 -26.08
N ALA A 628 -28.87 10.77 -25.34
CA ALA A 628 -27.57 11.05 -24.73
C ALA A 628 -26.47 10.24 -25.43
N ILE A 629 -25.47 10.98 -25.86
CA ILE A 629 -24.28 10.61 -26.59
C ILE A 629 -23.38 9.70 -25.75
N VAL A 630 -22.72 8.76 -26.42
CA VAL A 630 -21.71 7.82 -25.92
C VAL A 630 -20.32 8.45 -26.11
N LEU A 631 -19.41 8.14 -25.17
CA LEU A 631 -17.97 8.51 -25.10
C LEU A 631 -17.76 9.94 -24.58
N GLU A 632 -16.83 10.28 -23.70
CA GLU A 632 -15.50 9.76 -23.41
C GLU A 632 -15.03 10.60 -22.20
N GLU A 633 -14.51 10.04 -21.10
CA GLU A 633 -13.61 10.79 -20.19
C GLU A 633 -13.14 9.92 -19.02
N ARG A 634 -11.85 9.54 -19.03
CA ARG A 634 -10.98 9.55 -17.83
C ARG A 634 -9.50 9.34 -18.21
N GLU A 635 -9.00 10.23 -19.05
CA GLU A 635 -7.59 10.59 -19.11
C GLU A 635 -7.45 12.13 -19.05
N TYR A 636 -7.83 12.79 -17.94
CA TYR A 636 -7.50 14.21 -17.74
C TYR A 636 -7.42 14.61 -16.26
N LEU A 637 -6.49 14.01 -15.51
CA LEU A 637 -6.16 14.42 -14.13
C LEU A 637 -4.96 15.37 -14.01
N VAL A 638 -4.44 15.87 -15.14
CA VAL A 638 -3.37 16.91 -15.16
C VAL A 638 -3.78 18.20 -15.90
N SER A 639 -4.95 18.25 -16.57
CA SER A 639 -5.38 19.44 -17.33
C SER A 639 -6.42 20.33 -16.63
N TRP A 640 -7.02 19.89 -15.52
CA TRP A 640 -8.06 20.66 -14.81
C TRP A 640 -7.54 21.91 -14.09
N ASN A 641 -6.24 21.96 -13.75
CA ASN A 641 -5.65 23.13 -13.09
C ASN A 641 -5.39 24.33 -14.02
N MET A 642 -5.33 24.16 -15.34
CA MET A 642 -5.08 25.29 -16.26
C MET A 642 -6.35 25.86 -16.91
N ARG A 643 -7.42 25.08 -17.10
CA ARG A 643 -8.67 25.61 -17.68
C ARG A 643 -9.48 26.44 -16.68
N PHE A 644 -9.45 26.09 -15.40
CA PHE A 644 -10.11 26.89 -14.36
C PHE A 644 -9.39 28.23 -14.11
N ILE A 645 -8.06 28.24 -14.18
CA ILE A 645 -7.26 29.47 -14.06
C ILE A 645 -7.44 30.37 -15.29
N ARG A 646 -7.58 29.80 -16.50
CA ARG A 646 -7.84 30.59 -17.72
C ARG A 646 -9.25 31.18 -17.75
N GLY A 647 -10.27 30.43 -17.33
CA GLY A 647 -11.65 30.93 -17.20
C GLY A 647 -11.82 32.01 -16.13
N TYR A 648 -11.07 31.92 -15.03
CA TYR A 648 -11.08 32.92 -13.96
C TYR A 648 -10.29 34.21 -14.33
N LEU A 649 -9.25 34.09 -15.16
CA LEU A 649 -8.50 35.24 -15.69
C LEU A 649 -9.26 35.95 -16.83
N GLU A 650 -10.09 35.25 -17.61
CA GLU A 650 -10.95 35.87 -18.63
C GLU A 650 -12.16 36.58 -18.01
N LEU A 651 -12.68 36.10 -16.87
CA LEU A 651 -13.74 36.77 -16.10
C LEU A 651 -13.28 38.05 -15.39
N LEU A 652 -12.01 38.10 -14.96
CA LEU A 652 -11.40 39.30 -14.37
C LEU A 652 -10.97 40.36 -15.42
N ALA A 653 -11.01 40.03 -16.71
CA ALA A 653 -10.68 40.93 -17.81
C ALA A 653 -11.93 41.58 -18.47
N GLY A 654 -13.15 41.21 -18.05
CA GLY A 654 -14.40 41.54 -18.74
C GLY A 654 -15.27 42.66 -18.15
N GLU A 655 -14.95 43.25 -16.99
CA GLU A 655 -15.75 44.35 -16.41
C GLU A 655 -15.16 45.72 -16.71
N HIS A 656 -15.38 46.21 -17.93
CA HIS A 656 -15.55 47.63 -18.20
C HIS A 656 -16.64 47.82 -19.26
N SER A 657 -17.63 48.67 -18.94
CA SER A 657 -18.91 48.93 -19.62
C SER A 657 -19.99 47.88 -19.29
N GLY A 658 -21.20 48.20 -18.82
CA GLY A 658 -21.90 49.45 -18.56
C GLY A 658 -23.41 49.12 -18.49
N GLU A 659 -24.12 49.82 -17.60
CA GLU A 659 -25.59 50.02 -17.56
C GLU A 659 -26.54 48.93 -17.01
N ALA A 660 -26.94 49.16 -15.75
CA ALA A 660 -28.30 49.29 -15.20
C ALA A 660 -29.54 48.78 -15.97
N LYS A 661 -30.37 47.96 -15.29
CA LYS A 661 -31.85 48.05 -15.06
C LYS A 661 -32.35 46.71 -14.45
N SER A 662 -32.68 46.64 -13.15
CA SER A 662 -33.97 46.89 -12.49
C SER A 662 -35.08 45.84 -12.69
N LEU A 663 -35.48 45.18 -11.58
CA LEU A 663 -36.85 44.72 -11.17
C LEU A 663 -37.51 43.61 -12.05
N VAL A 664 -38.25 42.59 -11.59
CA VAL A 664 -39.42 42.40 -10.67
C VAL A 664 -39.55 40.85 -10.49
N VAL A 665 -39.59 40.23 -9.30
CA VAL A 665 -40.74 39.81 -8.43
C VAL A 665 -41.85 38.94 -9.08
N GLU A 666 -42.26 37.90 -8.30
CA GLU A 666 -43.42 36.97 -8.41
C GLU A 666 -43.29 35.80 -9.43
N ASP A 667 -43.53 34.53 -9.10
CA ASP A 667 -44.15 33.85 -7.93
C ASP A 667 -43.36 32.57 -7.55
#